data_AF-A0A2E4F8F7-F1
#
_entry.id   AF-A0A2E4F8F7-F1
#
_cell.length_a   1.000
_cell.length_b   1.000
_cell.length_c   1.000
_cell.angle_alpha   90.00
_cell.angle_beta   90.00
_cell.angle_gamma   90.00
#
_symmetry.space_group_name_H-M   'P 1'
#
loop_
_entity.id
_entity.type
_entity.pdbx_description
1 polymer ?
#
loop_
_entity_poly.entity_id
_entity_poly.type
_entity_poly.pdbx_seq_one_letter_code
_entity_poly.pdbx_strand_id
1 'polypeptide(L)'
;MRVLRSLRLTLTVLTLVSWGMIGCAEESSSGGPVADAGPSDVALITPDVPLGGPCLSSDECVGQVCDKRHGACVDCYTTSQCPDDQVCMGATCVDKADCLDDSECEKGVCGADQTCLECNNSGDCTGGWMCVDSVCRPVYPSCEDYKDCEPLGAVCIEETGRCADCTDKTQCGDHEFCSDNACAPEYCTPGDAACVGDSIQLCRADGKGFWQVACDEGETCFSGQCIQSECTPGESECVGYQIRQCLPNGTYLVTDCAAGHECLNDICEPMRHRVLVVFDTSGSMAWFPGTNEAPKICGVEPDDQCIQPWPACEDKDNPLTTMGISKSVFGNFFEETDNALFALNRFPQTPSAPNAVCEGGYNDWSNTMTGDDESMSVPLGQHTWFDENLKEINVVSFPPTGAQSNVNELIEWVDSTEWLVETETPCTSYKDCDNGVCLGLTPTEKTCRAFANPELRATGWTPLGKSLYYAGEYMRRSVVVDGKPCAVDTDCGSPGYYCSEAGSCFDPFRECRLNVIVLFTDGVETEYPIPTQYFNPLLQAKRLRLGLGCETDADCSNMDTCRKDPENPEEYGCYPTRCHEDGYCTNDLIESDPAGALDVQLGLPEDRLRDHNGNGMEIIVHVVDASIATEEQSEATLNNNRLIALYGGGDHIVIDLDDPPDFLAKLKQTVDFKQVLTECAATPVTGVSKDESDDTEESTDE
;
A
#
# COMPACT_ATOMS: atom_id res chain seq x y z
N MET A 1 17.46 -15.07 52.39
CA MET A 1 17.21 -14.00 53.41
C MET A 1 17.73 -12.70 52.82
N ARG A 2 17.01 -11.62 52.53
CA ARG A 2 15.63 -11.13 52.68
C ARG A 2 15.31 -10.36 51.36
N VAL A 3 14.28 -10.72 50.60
CA VAL A 3 12.89 -10.18 50.60
C VAL A 3 12.73 -8.80 49.94
N LEU A 4 12.23 -8.84 48.69
CA LEU A 4 11.13 -8.08 48.04
C LEU A 4 10.96 -6.56 48.27
N ARG A 5 10.81 -5.82 47.16
CA ARG A 5 9.51 -5.20 46.81
C ARG A 5 9.42 -4.83 45.31
N SER A 6 8.45 -5.47 44.66
CA SER A 6 7.92 -5.16 43.33
C SER A 6 6.94 -3.98 43.47
N LEU A 7 7.09 -2.96 42.61
CA LEU A 7 6.06 -1.94 42.38
C LEU A 7 5.31 -2.34 41.09
N ARG A 8 4.03 -2.72 41.23
CA ARG A 8 3.08 -2.77 40.12
C ARG A 8 2.32 -1.45 40.11
N LEU A 9 2.51 -0.63 39.09
CA LEU A 9 1.62 0.50 38.78
C LEU A 9 0.36 -0.07 38.15
N THR A 10 -0.80 0.20 38.75
CA THR A 10 -2.11 -0.09 38.16
C THR A 10 -2.63 1.24 37.62
N LEU A 11 -2.68 1.38 36.29
CA LEU A 11 -3.24 2.56 35.62
C LEU A 11 -4.75 2.33 35.48
N THR A 12 -5.54 3.08 36.24
CA THR A 12 -7.01 3.11 36.09
C THR A 12 -7.35 4.25 35.13
N VAL A 13 -7.73 3.92 33.90
CA VAL A 13 -8.26 4.87 32.91
C VAL A 13 -9.73 5.13 33.26
N LEU A 14 -10.03 6.35 33.69
CA LEU A 14 -11.38 6.85 33.91
C LEU A 14 -11.84 7.57 32.64
N THR A 15 -12.75 6.97 31.87
CA THR A 15 -13.43 7.61 30.75
C THR A 15 -14.58 8.47 31.27
N LEU A 16 -14.41 9.80 31.22
CA LEU A 16 -15.50 10.77 31.36
C LEU A 16 -15.98 11.14 29.95
N VAL A 17 -17.11 10.58 29.54
CA VAL A 17 -17.86 11.01 28.35
C VAL A 17 -18.77 12.16 28.79
N SER A 18 -18.39 13.40 28.46
CA SER A 18 -19.27 14.57 28.57
C SER A 18 -20.00 14.81 27.25
N TRP A 19 -21.33 14.77 27.28
CA TRP A 19 -22.18 15.23 26.18
C TRP A 19 -22.11 16.76 26.08
N GLY A 20 -21.55 17.26 24.99
CA GLY A 20 -21.66 18.66 24.57
C GLY A 20 -22.69 18.77 23.44
N MET A 21 -23.88 19.28 23.75
CA MET A 21 -24.82 19.74 22.72
C MET A 21 -24.27 21.03 22.10
N ILE A 22 -24.04 21.02 20.77
CA ILE A 22 -23.84 22.22 19.97
C ILE A 22 -25.05 22.33 19.03
N GLY A 23 -25.82 23.40 19.21
CA GLY A 23 -26.94 23.75 18.36
C GLY A 23 -26.46 24.37 17.05
N CYS A 24 -27.03 23.90 15.94
CA CYS A 24 -26.90 24.53 14.63
C CYS A 24 -27.91 25.68 14.52
N ALA A 25 -27.40 26.86 14.14
CA ALA A 25 -28.19 28.00 13.72
C ALA A 25 -28.52 27.89 12.23
N GLU A 26 -29.78 28.18 11.89
CA GLU A 26 -30.29 28.28 10.54
C GLU A 26 -29.77 29.55 9.85
N GLU A 27 -29.23 29.43 8.63
CA GLU A 27 -29.22 30.52 7.66
C GLU A 27 -29.96 30.09 6.39
N SER A 28 -30.84 30.99 5.99
CA SER A 28 -31.70 30.97 4.82
C SER A 28 -30.93 31.33 3.54
N SER A 29 -31.11 30.59 2.45
CA SER A 29 -31.09 31.19 1.12
C SER A 29 -31.97 30.46 0.11
N SER A 30 -32.89 31.25 -0.43
CA SER A 30 -33.79 31.08 -1.58
C SER A 30 -33.22 30.46 -2.86
N GLY A 31 -34.06 29.66 -3.54
CA GLY A 31 -34.41 29.92 -4.95
C GLY A 31 -34.35 28.73 -5.93
N GLY A 32 -35.52 28.33 -6.46
CA GLY A 32 -35.64 27.66 -7.77
C GLY A 32 -36.58 26.45 -7.83
N PRO A 33 -37.61 26.43 -8.70
CA PRO A 33 -38.72 25.48 -8.61
C PRO A 33 -38.46 24.18 -9.37
N VAL A 34 -38.78 23.04 -8.76
CA VAL A 34 -38.93 21.75 -9.46
C VAL A 34 -40.37 21.30 -9.29
N ALA A 35 -40.96 20.88 -10.41
CA ALA A 35 -42.35 20.55 -10.57
C ALA A 35 -42.78 19.38 -9.66
N ASP A 36 -43.82 19.66 -8.86
CA ASP A 36 -44.47 18.72 -7.97
C ASP A 36 -45.55 17.96 -8.74
N ALA A 37 -45.29 16.68 -9.05
CA ALA A 37 -46.29 15.75 -9.53
C ALA A 37 -46.94 15.11 -8.30
N GLY A 38 -48.07 15.70 -7.88
CA GLY A 38 -48.77 15.28 -6.67
C GLY A 38 -49.27 13.82 -6.73
N PRO A 39 -49.37 13.14 -5.57
CA PRO A 39 -50.03 11.86 -5.48
C PRO A 39 -51.53 12.08 -5.65
N SER A 40 -52.10 11.41 -6.65
CA SER A 40 -53.55 11.37 -6.83
C SER A 40 -54.16 10.50 -5.73
N ASP A 41 -55.11 11.07 -5.00
CA ASP A 41 -56.08 10.34 -4.19
C ASP A 41 -56.77 9.29 -5.06
N VAL A 42 -56.40 8.02 -4.89
CA VAL A 42 -57.17 6.88 -5.40
C VAL A 42 -57.97 6.34 -4.23
N ALA A 43 -59.26 6.64 -4.23
CA ALA A 43 -60.24 5.95 -3.42
C ALA A 43 -60.24 4.46 -3.79
N LEU A 44 -59.76 3.61 -2.88
CA LEU A 44 -59.95 2.15 -2.93
C LEU A 44 -61.42 1.85 -2.67
N ILE A 45 -62.18 1.71 -3.76
CA ILE A 45 -63.40 0.90 -3.77
C ILE A 45 -62.91 -0.54 -3.79
N THR A 46 -63.08 -1.28 -2.68
CA THR A 46 -62.97 -2.74 -2.68
C THR A 46 -64.16 -3.31 -3.45
N PRO A 47 -63.98 -3.96 -4.61
CA PRO A 47 -64.98 -4.90 -5.07
C PRO A 47 -64.85 -6.16 -4.18
N ASP A 48 -65.97 -6.65 -3.66
CA ASP A 48 -66.06 -8.04 -3.19
C ASP A 48 -65.61 -8.95 -4.34
N VAL A 49 -64.34 -9.39 -4.30
CA VAL A 49 -63.79 -10.37 -5.25
C VAL A 49 -64.49 -11.69 -4.92
N PRO A 50 -65.14 -12.36 -5.88
CA PRO A 50 -65.67 -13.69 -5.66
C PRO A 50 -64.51 -14.61 -5.28
N LEU A 51 -64.70 -15.45 -4.26
CA LEU A 51 -63.87 -16.60 -3.92
C LEU A 51 -63.23 -17.23 -5.18
N GLY A 52 -61.93 -17.53 -5.08
CA GLY A 52 -60.98 -17.64 -6.17
C GLY A 52 -61.40 -18.47 -7.38
N GLY A 53 -60.75 -18.20 -8.51
CA GLY A 53 -61.01 -18.87 -9.78
C GLY A 53 -60.99 -20.40 -9.66
N PRO A 54 -61.67 -21.11 -10.58
CA PRO A 54 -61.66 -22.56 -10.55
C PRO A 54 -60.24 -23.09 -10.73
N CYS A 55 -59.89 -24.14 -10.01
CA CYS A 55 -58.55 -24.74 -10.05
C CYS A 55 -58.60 -26.27 -10.04
N LEU A 56 -57.59 -26.88 -10.63
CA LEU A 56 -57.28 -28.32 -10.60
C LEU A 56 -55.99 -28.60 -9.82
N SER A 57 -55.07 -27.63 -9.76
CA SER A 57 -53.85 -27.67 -8.95
C SER A 57 -53.54 -26.29 -8.37
N SER A 58 -52.69 -26.24 -7.34
CA SER A 58 -52.30 -24.98 -6.69
C SER A 58 -51.51 -24.05 -7.61
N ASP A 59 -50.86 -24.57 -8.66
CA ASP A 59 -50.16 -23.74 -9.67
C ASP A 59 -51.12 -22.85 -10.48
N GLU A 60 -52.40 -23.20 -10.54
CA GLU A 60 -53.43 -22.41 -11.19
C GLU A 60 -53.91 -21.24 -10.31
N CYS A 61 -53.47 -21.19 -9.05
CA CYS A 61 -53.86 -20.20 -8.05
C CYS A 61 -52.72 -19.20 -7.80
N VAL A 62 -52.89 -17.95 -8.26
CA VAL A 62 -51.87 -16.90 -8.06
C VAL A 62 -51.91 -16.38 -6.62
N GLY A 63 -50.97 -16.82 -5.80
CA GLY A 63 -50.86 -16.41 -4.38
C GLY A 63 -51.90 -17.08 -3.48
N GLN A 64 -52.48 -18.20 -3.91
CA GLN A 64 -53.50 -18.97 -3.21
C GLN A 64 -53.21 -20.47 -3.39
N VAL A 65 -53.93 -21.33 -2.67
CA VAL A 65 -53.85 -22.79 -2.74
C VAL A 65 -55.14 -23.34 -3.36
N CYS A 66 -55.05 -24.39 -4.16
CA CYS A 66 -56.24 -25.00 -4.75
C CYS A 66 -56.95 -25.92 -3.76
N ASP A 67 -58.19 -25.59 -3.38
CA ASP A 67 -59.10 -26.56 -2.76
C ASP A 67 -59.61 -27.50 -3.86
N LYS A 68 -58.86 -28.59 -4.10
CA LYS A 68 -59.15 -29.58 -5.15
C LYS A 68 -60.56 -30.17 -5.06
N ARG A 69 -61.17 -30.18 -3.85
CA ARG A 69 -62.51 -30.73 -3.64
C ARG A 69 -63.60 -29.79 -4.13
N HIS A 70 -63.44 -28.50 -3.90
CA HIS A 70 -64.38 -27.47 -4.39
C HIS A 70 -63.98 -26.93 -5.77
N GLY A 71 -62.77 -27.27 -6.23
CA GLY A 71 -62.18 -26.79 -7.46
C GLY A 71 -62.08 -25.27 -7.47
N ALA A 72 -61.65 -24.66 -6.36
CA ALA A 72 -61.57 -23.21 -6.19
C ALA A 72 -60.28 -22.80 -5.44
N CYS A 73 -59.69 -21.68 -5.84
CA CYS A 73 -58.54 -21.11 -5.13
C CYS A 73 -58.97 -20.47 -3.80
N VAL A 74 -58.26 -20.85 -2.74
CA VAL A 74 -58.47 -20.38 -1.35
C VAL A 74 -57.14 -19.88 -0.78
N ASP A 75 -57.16 -19.01 0.23
CA ASP A 75 -55.89 -18.49 0.79
C ASP A 75 -55.11 -19.59 1.52
N CYS A 76 -55.83 -20.53 2.13
CA CYS A 76 -55.23 -21.65 2.83
C CYS A 76 -56.13 -22.89 2.87
N TYR A 77 -55.47 -24.04 2.79
CA TYR A 77 -56.03 -25.35 3.06
C TYR A 77 -55.60 -25.90 4.44
N THR A 78 -54.45 -25.48 4.96
CA THR A 78 -53.98 -25.76 6.31
C THR A 78 -53.35 -24.51 6.93
N THR A 79 -53.19 -24.49 8.25
CA THR A 79 -52.52 -23.37 8.96
C THR A 79 -51.08 -23.16 8.49
N SER A 80 -50.37 -24.22 8.10
CA SER A 80 -48.98 -24.15 7.62
C SER A 80 -48.79 -23.42 6.28
N GLN A 81 -49.88 -23.10 5.60
CA GLN A 81 -49.86 -22.38 4.32
C GLN A 81 -50.04 -20.86 4.51
N CYS A 82 -50.32 -20.40 5.73
CA CYS A 82 -50.40 -19.00 6.07
C CYS A 82 -49.03 -18.47 6.55
N PRO A 83 -48.80 -17.14 6.47
CA PRO A 83 -47.68 -16.49 7.14
C PRO A 83 -47.59 -16.83 8.64
N ASP A 84 -46.39 -16.73 9.23
CA ASP A 84 -46.12 -17.13 10.62
C ASP A 84 -47.01 -16.43 11.67
N ASP A 85 -47.60 -15.27 11.35
CA ASP A 85 -48.49 -14.46 12.19
C ASP A 85 -49.98 -14.70 11.90
N GLN A 86 -50.32 -15.65 11.03
CA GLN A 86 -51.69 -15.96 10.61
C GLN A 86 -52.07 -17.43 10.84
N VAL A 87 -53.37 -17.71 10.85
CA VAL A 87 -53.97 -19.04 10.94
C VAL A 87 -55.03 -19.22 9.87
N CYS A 88 -55.24 -20.46 9.45
CA CYS A 88 -56.25 -20.76 8.46
C CYS A 88 -57.64 -20.88 9.11
N MET A 89 -58.57 -19.98 8.79
CA MET A 89 -59.95 -20.04 9.24
C MET A 89 -60.91 -19.94 8.06
N GLY A 90 -61.70 -21.00 7.81
CA GLY A 90 -62.70 -20.99 6.75
C GLY A 90 -62.11 -20.81 5.35
N ALA A 91 -60.90 -21.34 5.14
CA ALA A 91 -60.12 -21.21 3.90
C ALA A 91 -59.56 -19.80 3.61
N THR A 92 -59.49 -18.94 4.63
CA THR A 92 -58.84 -17.62 4.60
C THR A 92 -57.75 -17.56 5.66
N CYS A 93 -56.58 -17.01 5.31
CA CYS A 93 -55.56 -16.71 6.31
C CYS A 93 -55.98 -15.46 7.10
N VAL A 94 -56.13 -15.61 8.41
CA VAL A 94 -56.52 -14.54 9.32
C VAL A 94 -55.45 -14.35 10.39
N ASP A 95 -55.26 -13.12 10.87
CA ASP A 95 -54.29 -12.83 11.92
C ASP A 95 -54.54 -13.68 13.16
N LYS A 96 -53.46 -14.19 13.78
CA LYS A 96 -53.53 -14.94 15.04
C LYS A 96 -54.18 -14.09 16.12
N ALA A 97 -55.31 -14.56 16.61
CA ALA A 97 -55.97 -14.00 17.77
C ALA A 97 -55.62 -14.83 19.00
N ASP A 98 -55.06 -14.18 20.02
CA ASP A 98 -54.82 -14.82 21.32
C ASP A 98 -56.15 -15.12 22.03
N CYS A 99 -56.20 -16.21 22.78
CA CYS A 99 -57.35 -16.63 23.56
C CYS A 99 -56.95 -17.32 24.87
N LEU A 100 -57.80 -17.18 25.88
CA LEU A 100 -57.69 -17.91 27.15
C LEU A 100 -58.62 -19.13 27.20
N ASP A 101 -59.75 -19.04 26.51
CA ASP A 101 -60.72 -20.13 26.35
C ASP A 101 -61.55 -19.97 25.06
N ASP A 102 -62.34 -20.99 24.73
CA ASP A 102 -63.13 -21.04 23.49
C ASP A 102 -64.12 -19.89 23.32
N SER A 103 -64.49 -19.17 24.39
CA SER A 103 -65.45 -18.06 24.32
C SER A 103 -64.84 -16.77 23.80
N GLU A 104 -63.52 -16.68 23.77
CA GLU A 104 -62.77 -15.53 23.23
C GLU A 104 -62.56 -15.62 21.71
N CYS A 105 -62.81 -16.78 21.11
CA CYS A 105 -62.71 -16.99 19.67
C CYS A 105 -64.04 -16.65 18.97
N GLU A 106 -64.05 -15.59 18.15
CA GLU A 106 -65.24 -15.19 17.37
C GLU A 106 -65.70 -16.32 16.42
N LYS A 107 -64.74 -17.09 15.90
CA LYS A 107 -64.93 -18.34 15.15
C LYS A 107 -63.86 -19.34 15.59
N GLY A 108 -64.28 -20.58 15.91
CA GLY A 108 -63.36 -21.67 16.27
C GLY A 108 -63.29 -21.98 17.76
N VAL A 109 -62.15 -22.52 18.19
CA VAL A 109 -61.83 -22.97 19.56
C VAL A 109 -60.42 -22.51 19.95
N CYS A 110 -60.14 -22.43 21.25
CA CYS A 110 -58.86 -21.94 21.74
C CYS A 110 -57.79 -23.05 21.78
N GLY A 111 -56.72 -22.87 21.02
CA GLY A 111 -55.59 -23.78 20.90
C GLY A 111 -54.79 -23.96 22.19
N ALA A 112 -54.03 -25.06 22.25
CA ALA A 112 -53.12 -25.32 23.39
C ALA A 112 -52.00 -24.26 23.52
N ASP A 113 -51.71 -23.57 22.42
CA ASP A 113 -50.76 -22.46 22.29
C ASP A 113 -51.40 -21.10 22.60
N GLN A 114 -52.66 -21.06 23.05
CA GLN A 114 -53.45 -19.84 23.27
C GLN A 114 -53.77 -19.05 22.00
N THR A 115 -53.80 -19.72 20.84
CA THR A 115 -54.24 -19.11 19.57
C THR A 115 -55.65 -19.61 19.21
N CYS A 116 -56.53 -18.76 18.70
CA CYS A 116 -57.79 -19.21 18.12
C CYS A 116 -57.56 -20.02 16.84
N LEU A 117 -58.11 -21.23 16.81
CA LEU A 117 -58.00 -22.19 15.72
C LEU A 117 -59.40 -22.61 15.27
N GLU A 118 -59.58 -23.12 14.05
CA GLU A 118 -60.89 -23.60 13.62
C GLU A 118 -61.33 -24.85 14.41
N CYS A 119 -60.38 -25.70 14.81
CA CYS A 119 -60.60 -26.86 15.68
C CYS A 119 -59.32 -27.28 16.44
N ASN A 120 -59.49 -27.96 17.58
CA ASN A 120 -58.45 -28.68 18.31
C ASN A 120 -58.56 -30.19 18.11
N ASN A 121 -59.77 -30.68 17.92
CA ASN A 121 -60.09 -32.07 17.69
C ASN A 121 -61.32 -32.20 16.79
N SER A 122 -61.55 -33.37 16.22
CA SER A 122 -62.68 -33.59 15.30
C SER A 122 -64.07 -33.38 15.92
N GLY A 123 -64.20 -33.32 17.25
CA GLY A 123 -65.44 -32.98 17.94
C GLY A 123 -65.84 -31.51 17.84
N ASP A 124 -64.87 -30.63 17.57
CA ASP A 124 -65.10 -29.19 17.41
C ASP A 124 -65.70 -28.86 16.04
N CYS A 125 -65.55 -29.79 15.09
CA CYS A 125 -66.05 -29.67 13.73
C CYS A 125 -67.51 -30.14 13.61
N THR A 126 -68.38 -29.28 13.08
CA THR A 126 -69.79 -29.62 12.83
C THR A 126 -69.98 -30.30 11.47
N GLY A 127 -71.05 -31.08 11.29
CA GLY A 127 -71.38 -31.69 9.99
C GLY A 127 -70.61 -32.96 9.63
N GLY A 128 -69.96 -33.63 10.60
CA GLY A 128 -69.18 -34.85 10.35
C GLY A 128 -67.82 -34.58 9.71
N TRP A 129 -67.25 -33.40 10.00
CA TRP A 129 -65.92 -32.98 9.58
C TRP A 129 -64.88 -33.45 10.62
N MET A 130 -63.62 -33.59 10.24
CA MET A 130 -62.49 -33.91 11.11
C MET A 130 -61.52 -32.74 11.17
N CYS A 131 -60.84 -32.61 12.30
CA CYS A 131 -59.81 -31.60 12.45
C CYS A 131 -58.51 -32.11 11.84
N VAL A 132 -57.96 -31.38 10.87
CA VAL A 132 -56.66 -31.65 10.23
C VAL A 132 -55.86 -30.34 10.27
N ASP A 133 -54.70 -30.35 10.92
CA ASP A 133 -53.84 -29.17 11.13
C ASP A 133 -54.60 -27.92 11.57
N SER A 134 -55.45 -28.12 12.58
CA SER A 134 -56.25 -27.06 13.22
C SER A 134 -57.36 -26.45 12.34
N VAL A 135 -57.66 -27.10 11.21
CA VAL A 135 -58.73 -26.71 10.27
C VAL A 135 -59.79 -27.81 10.17
N CYS A 136 -61.08 -27.44 10.22
CA CYS A 136 -62.15 -28.42 10.03
C CYS A 136 -62.25 -28.80 8.55
N ARG A 137 -62.15 -30.09 8.27
CA ARG A 137 -62.23 -30.63 6.90
C ARG A 137 -63.28 -31.73 6.81
N PRO A 138 -64.09 -31.78 5.74
CA PRO A 138 -65.10 -32.82 5.58
C PRO A 138 -64.45 -34.21 5.54
N VAL A 139 -64.90 -35.13 6.41
CA VAL A 139 -64.37 -36.50 6.48
C VAL A 139 -64.52 -37.15 5.11
N TYR A 140 -63.41 -37.64 4.57
CA TYR A 140 -63.43 -38.44 3.34
C TYR A 140 -64.33 -39.66 3.56
N PRO A 141 -65.15 -40.05 2.58
CA PRO A 141 -65.92 -41.28 2.67
C PRO A 141 -64.98 -42.45 2.96
N SER A 142 -65.45 -43.41 3.75
CA SER A 142 -64.71 -44.66 3.89
C SER A 142 -64.55 -45.31 2.51
N CYS A 143 -63.36 -45.76 2.19
CA CYS A 143 -63.07 -46.45 0.94
C CYS A 143 -62.81 -47.94 1.21
N GLU A 144 -63.34 -48.79 0.35
CA GLU A 144 -62.97 -50.21 0.28
C GLU A 144 -61.87 -50.42 -0.77
N ASP A 145 -61.86 -49.61 -1.84
CA ASP A 145 -60.79 -49.59 -2.85
C ASP A 145 -60.50 -48.18 -3.39
N TYR A 146 -59.49 -48.08 -4.25
CA TYR A 146 -59.03 -46.80 -4.82
C TYR A 146 -60.11 -46.04 -5.63
N LYS A 147 -61.14 -46.72 -6.16
CA LYS A 147 -62.19 -46.11 -6.98
C LYS A 147 -63.15 -45.27 -6.15
N ASP A 148 -63.24 -45.56 -4.85
CA ASP A 148 -64.06 -44.78 -3.93
C ASP A 148 -63.49 -43.36 -3.70
N CYS A 149 -62.19 -43.18 -3.94
CA CYS A 149 -61.46 -41.92 -3.76
C CYS A 149 -61.18 -41.17 -5.07
N GLU A 150 -61.30 -41.85 -6.23
CA GLU A 150 -61.09 -41.29 -7.57
C GLU A 150 -61.92 -40.03 -7.85
N PRO A 151 -63.22 -39.92 -7.46
CA PRO A 151 -64.01 -38.70 -7.68
C PRO A 151 -63.51 -37.47 -6.90
N LEU A 152 -62.66 -37.68 -5.89
CA LEU A 152 -62.09 -36.64 -5.03
C LEU A 152 -60.64 -36.34 -5.38
N GLY A 153 -60.05 -37.04 -6.37
CA GLY A 153 -58.62 -36.93 -6.67
C GLY A 153 -57.72 -37.44 -5.55
N ALA A 154 -58.21 -38.37 -4.72
CA ALA A 154 -57.54 -38.89 -3.53
C ALA A 154 -57.20 -40.40 -3.68
N VAL A 155 -56.37 -40.92 -2.80
CA VAL A 155 -55.92 -42.32 -2.71
C VAL A 155 -56.52 -42.99 -1.47
N CYS A 156 -56.97 -44.24 -1.60
CA CYS A 156 -57.48 -45.02 -0.47
C CYS A 156 -56.33 -45.60 0.37
N ILE A 157 -56.28 -45.25 1.65
CA ILE A 157 -55.37 -45.87 2.63
C ILE A 157 -56.01 -47.17 3.12
N GLU A 158 -55.59 -48.30 2.56
CA GLU A 158 -56.16 -49.62 2.87
C GLU A 158 -56.14 -49.94 4.38
N GLU A 159 -55.13 -49.46 5.10
CA GLU A 159 -54.98 -49.70 6.55
C GLU A 159 -56.06 -49.01 7.40
N THR A 160 -56.57 -47.87 6.94
CA THR A 160 -57.55 -47.06 7.68
C THR A 160 -58.92 -47.03 7.03
N GLY A 161 -59.04 -47.50 5.78
CA GLY A 161 -60.24 -47.42 4.96
C GLY A 161 -60.69 -45.99 4.70
N ARG A 162 -59.74 -45.05 4.54
CA ARG A 162 -60.02 -43.61 4.32
C ARG A 162 -59.31 -43.10 3.08
N CYS A 163 -59.95 -42.20 2.35
CA CYS A 163 -59.26 -41.44 1.31
C CYS A 163 -58.34 -40.39 1.93
N ALA A 164 -57.22 -40.18 1.27
CA ALA A 164 -56.19 -39.20 1.58
C ALA A 164 -55.66 -38.59 0.29
N ASP A 165 -55.11 -37.38 0.32
CA ASP A 165 -54.59 -36.79 -0.92
C ASP A 165 -53.37 -37.59 -1.43
N CYS A 166 -52.62 -38.22 -0.53
CA CYS A 166 -51.47 -39.05 -0.86
C CYS A 166 -51.15 -40.08 0.22
N THR A 167 -50.29 -41.03 -0.15
CA THR A 167 -49.64 -42.05 0.69
C THR A 167 -48.13 -42.05 0.46
N ASP A 168 -47.69 -41.57 -0.71
CA ASP A 168 -46.29 -41.30 -1.05
C ASP A 168 -46.19 -40.09 -1.99
N LYS A 169 -44.95 -39.66 -2.29
CA LYS A 169 -44.66 -38.48 -3.13
C LYS A 169 -45.15 -38.60 -4.57
N THR A 170 -45.22 -39.81 -5.13
CA THR A 170 -45.59 -40.01 -6.54
C THR A 170 -47.04 -39.65 -6.85
N GLN A 171 -47.83 -39.40 -5.81
CA GLN A 171 -49.24 -39.06 -5.87
C GLN A 171 -49.51 -37.55 -5.71
N CYS A 172 -48.48 -36.75 -5.42
CA CYS A 172 -48.57 -35.30 -5.34
C CYS A 172 -48.08 -34.62 -6.63
N GLY A 173 -48.40 -33.33 -6.80
CA GLY A 173 -47.93 -32.54 -7.95
C GLY A 173 -46.42 -32.32 -7.93
N ASP A 174 -45.89 -31.80 -9.03
CA ASP A 174 -44.51 -31.30 -9.06
C ASP A 174 -44.35 -30.24 -7.97
N HIS A 175 -43.26 -30.29 -7.19
CA HIS A 175 -43.01 -29.44 -6.01
C HIS A 175 -43.91 -29.67 -4.78
N GLU A 176 -44.60 -30.81 -4.70
CA GLU A 176 -45.33 -31.24 -3.50
C GLU A 176 -44.75 -32.55 -2.92
N PHE A 177 -44.93 -32.77 -1.62
CA PHE A 177 -44.61 -34.00 -0.92
C PHE A 177 -45.79 -34.48 -0.07
N CYS A 178 -45.83 -35.77 0.21
CA CYS A 178 -46.86 -36.33 1.07
C CYS A 178 -46.53 -36.18 2.57
N SER A 179 -47.25 -35.33 3.31
CA SER A 179 -47.16 -35.19 4.78
C SER A 179 -48.49 -35.54 5.41
N ASP A 180 -48.50 -36.45 6.38
CA ASP A 180 -49.71 -36.82 7.12
C ASP A 180 -50.92 -37.16 6.23
N ASN A 181 -50.62 -37.75 5.06
CA ASN A 181 -51.57 -38.10 4.00
C ASN A 181 -52.22 -36.93 3.26
N ALA A 182 -51.63 -35.73 3.34
CA ALA A 182 -51.96 -34.55 2.55
C ALA A 182 -50.76 -34.15 1.67
N CYS A 183 -51.02 -33.67 0.45
CA CYS A 183 -49.96 -33.07 -0.38
C CYS A 183 -49.64 -31.67 0.14
N ALA A 184 -48.41 -31.48 0.58
CA ALA A 184 -47.87 -30.21 1.07
C ALA A 184 -46.77 -29.70 0.12
N PRO A 185 -46.59 -28.39 -0.05
CA PRO A 185 -45.50 -27.85 -0.86
C PRO A 185 -44.13 -28.25 -0.29
N GLU A 186 -43.17 -28.56 -1.15
CA GLU A 186 -41.78 -28.83 -0.76
C GLU A 186 -41.16 -27.67 0.02
N TYR A 187 -40.39 -27.99 1.07
CA TYR A 187 -39.64 -26.97 1.81
C TYR A 187 -38.41 -26.48 1.04
N CYS A 188 -37.90 -27.31 0.12
CA CYS A 188 -36.71 -27.06 -0.70
C CYS A 188 -36.67 -28.01 -1.90
N THR A 189 -35.95 -27.65 -2.96
CA THR A 189 -35.75 -28.56 -4.11
C THR A 189 -34.87 -29.74 -3.69
N PRO A 190 -35.31 -30.99 -3.88
CA PRO A 190 -34.53 -32.17 -3.50
C PRO A 190 -33.10 -32.16 -4.07
N GLY A 191 -32.10 -32.28 -3.19
CA GLY A 191 -30.69 -32.25 -3.58
C GLY A 191 -30.04 -30.86 -3.61
N ASP A 192 -30.81 -29.77 -3.46
CA ASP A 192 -30.23 -28.43 -3.34
C ASP A 192 -29.34 -28.36 -2.09
N ALA A 193 -28.17 -27.73 -2.24
CA ALA A 193 -27.22 -27.53 -1.17
C ALA A 193 -26.99 -26.02 -0.97
N ALA A 194 -26.99 -25.58 0.28
CA ALA A 194 -26.68 -24.21 0.67
C ALA A 194 -25.74 -24.20 1.88
N CYS A 195 -25.01 -23.11 2.10
CA CYS A 195 -24.15 -22.99 3.29
C CYS A 195 -24.89 -22.31 4.45
N VAL A 196 -24.80 -22.91 5.63
CA VAL A 196 -25.31 -22.35 6.89
C VAL A 196 -24.21 -22.43 7.93
N GLY A 197 -23.44 -21.34 8.06
CA GLY A 197 -22.18 -21.36 8.81
C GLY A 197 -21.16 -22.28 8.14
N ASP A 198 -20.44 -23.08 8.94
CA ASP A 198 -19.42 -24.02 8.46
C ASP A 198 -20.00 -25.40 8.08
N SER A 199 -21.26 -25.43 7.67
CA SER A 199 -21.97 -26.66 7.33
C SER A 199 -22.76 -26.51 6.04
N ILE A 200 -22.77 -27.58 5.25
CA ILE A 200 -23.67 -27.71 4.11
C ILE A 200 -25.05 -28.10 4.64
N GLN A 201 -26.05 -27.33 4.25
CA GLN A 201 -27.46 -27.65 4.39
C GLN A 201 -27.94 -28.28 3.08
N LEU A 202 -28.18 -29.60 3.10
CA LEU A 202 -28.62 -30.39 1.94
C LEU A 202 -30.11 -30.70 2.03
N CYS A 203 -30.88 -30.34 1.02
CA CYS A 203 -32.29 -30.69 0.93
C CYS A 203 -32.46 -32.21 0.77
N ARG A 204 -33.33 -32.80 1.58
CA ARG A 204 -33.61 -34.24 1.53
C ARG A 204 -34.20 -34.64 0.18
N ALA A 205 -33.96 -35.89 -0.24
CA ALA A 205 -34.52 -36.43 -1.48
C ALA A 205 -36.06 -36.39 -1.55
N ASP A 206 -36.73 -36.35 -0.40
CA ASP A 206 -38.19 -36.24 -0.29
C ASP A 206 -38.71 -34.79 -0.29
N GLY A 207 -37.83 -33.78 -0.24
CA GLY A 207 -38.19 -32.35 -0.17
C GLY A 207 -38.72 -31.91 1.20
N LYS A 208 -38.67 -32.77 2.21
CA LYS A 208 -39.34 -32.57 3.52
C LYS A 208 -38.51 -31.80 4.54
N GLY A 209 -37.37 -31.26 4.15
CA GLY A 209 -36.48 -30.51 5.04
C GLY A 209 -35.02 -30.68 4.65
N PHE A 210 -34.13 -30.41 5.60
CA PHE A 210 -32.69 -30.37 5.37
C PHE A 210 -31.91 -31.34 6.25
N TRP A 211 -30.78 -31.82 5.74
CA TRP A 211 -29.66 -32.36 6.52
C TRP A 211 -28.61 -31.27 6.68
N GLN A 212 -27.96 -31.20 7.84
CA GLN A 212 -26.74 -30.43 7.99
C GLN A 212 -25.56 -31.39 8.06
N VAL A 213 -24.55 -31.14 7.24
CA VAL A 213 -23.28 -31.85 7.22
C VAL A 213 -22.21 -30.80 7.51
N ALA A 214 -21.51 -30.94 8.63
CA ALA A 214 -20.37 -30.09 8.94
C ALA A 214 -19.23 -30.38 7.95
N CYS A 215 -18.52 -29.32 7.53
CA CYS A 215 -17.30 -29.50 6.76
C CYS A 215 -16.20 -30.10 7.63
N ASP A 216 -15.26 -30.82 7.01
CA ASP A 216 -14.15 -31.44 7.73
C ASP A 216 -13.16 -30.37 8.25
N GLU A 217 -12.24 -30.78 9.12
CA GLU A 217 -11.24 -29.86 9.69
C GLU A 217 -10.36 -29.26 8.58
N GLY A 218 -10.34 -27.94 8.48
CA GLY A 218 -9.63 -27.20 7.43
C GLY A 218 -10.45 -26.92 6.18
N GLU A 219 -11.71 -27.35 6.13
CA GLU A 219 -12.66 -27.00 5.09
C GLU A 219 -13.63 -25.91 5.55
N THR A 220 -14.21 -25.21 4.58
CA THR A 220 -15.20 -24.16 4.78
C THR A 220 -16.32 -24.31 3.77
N CYS A 221 -17.55 -24.01 4.18
CA CYS A 221 -18.68 -24.11 3.28
C CYS A 221 -18.72 -22.90 2.34
N PHE A 222 -18.59 -23.15 1.04
CA PHE A 222 -18.78 -22.14 -0.01
C PHE A 222 -19.71 -22.66 -1.10
N SER A 223 -20.74 -21.87 -1.42
CA SER A 223 -21.70 -22.19 -2.49
C SER A 223 -22.31 -23.61 -2.42
N GLY A 224 -22.59 -24.09 -1.20
CA GLY A 224 -23.18 -25.41 -0.95
C GLY A 224 -22.19 -26.58 -0.97
N GLN A 225 -20.89 -26.31 -0.97
CA GLN A 225 -19.84 -27.32 -0.97
C GLN A 225 -18.82 -27.04 0.13
N CYS A 226 -18.24 -28.09 0.71
CA CYS A 226 -17.07 -27.97 1.58
C CYS A 226 -15.84 -27.92 0.68
N ILE A 227 -15.10 -26.81 0.75
CA ILE A 227 -13.86 -26.62 0.02
C ILE A 227 -12.72 -26.46 1.02
N GLN A 228 -11.51 -26.88 0.63
CA GLN A 228 -10.33 -26.65 1.43
C GLN A 228 -10.12 -25.15 1.64
N SER A 229 -10.00 -24.70 2.89
CA SER A 229 -9.66 -23.31 3.19
C SER A 229 -8.22 -23.05 2.78
N GLU A 230 -7.99 -22.06 1.93
CA GLU A 230 -6.65 -21.67 1.47
C GLU A 230 -5.95 -20.76 2.49
N CYS A 231 -6.72 -20.15 3.40
CA CYS A 231 -6.24 -19.11 4.31
C CYS A 231 -7.10 -19.02 5.59
N THR A 232 -6.62 -18.29 6.61
CA THR A 232 -7.42 -18.01 7.81
C THR A 232 -8.27 -16.77 7.59
N PRO A 233 -9.60 -16.82 7.79
CA PRO A 233 -10.49 -15.67 7.59
C PRO A 233 -9.98 -14.38 8.25
N GLY A 234 -9.91 -13.31 7.45
CA GLY A 234 -9.45 -11.99 7.88
C GLY A 234 -7.94 -11.76 7.81
N GLU A 235 -7.12 -12.78 7.55
CA GLU A 235 -5.71 -12.58 7.20
C GLU A 235 -5.58 -11.80 5.89
N SER A 236 -4.55 -10.97 5.81
CA SER A 236 -4.12 -10.34 4.56
C SER A 236 -2.68 -10.71 4.27
N GLU A 237 -2.34 -10.75 2.99
CA GLU A 237 -0.97 -10.86 2.53
C GLU A 237 -0.73 -9.97 1.30
N CYS A 238 0.49 -9.45 1.15
CA CYS A 238 0.90 -8.80 -0.09
C CYS A 238 1.32 -9.83 -1.14
N VAL A 239 0.76 -9.74 -2.35
CA VAL A 239 1.22 -10.47 -3.53
C VAL A 239 1.53 -9.47 -4.62
N GLY A 240 2.82 -9.21 -4.81
CA GLY A 240 3.27 -8.08 -5.61
C GLY A 240 2.78 -6.76 -5.03
N TYR A 241 2.11 -5.95 -5.85
CA TYR A 241 1.51 -4.67 -5.45
C TYR A 241 0.03 -4.78 -5.04
N GLN A 242 -0.52 -6.00 -5.01
CA GLN A 242 -1.90 -6.27 -4.66
C GLN A 242 -2.00 -6.77 -3.22
N ILE A 243 -3.10 -6.44 -2.55
CA ILE A 243 -3.45 -7.04 -1.26
C ILE A 243 -4.40 -8.21 -1.49
N ARG A 244 -4.05 -9.37 -0.95
CA ARG A 244 -4.92 -10.54 -0.88
C ARG A 244 -5.53 -10.57 0.51
N GLN A 245 -6.84 -10.49 0.59
CA GLN A 245 -7.58 -10.62 1.84
C GLN A 245 -8.32 -11.95 1.90
N CYS A 246 -8.10 -12.73 2.94
CA CYS A 246 -8.82 -13.95 3.18
C CYS A 246 -10.27 -13.65 3.56
N LEU A 247 -11.21 -14.07 2.73
CA LEU A 247 -12.63 -13.92 2.96
C LEU A 247 -13.11 -14.94 4.03
N PRO A 248 -14.30 -14.73 4.63
CA PRO A 248 -14.88 -15.67 5.60
C PRO A 248 -15.05 -17.10 5.09
N ASN A 249 -15.16 -17.28 3.77
CA ASN A 249 -15.25 -18.57 3.10
C ASN A 249 -13.87 -19.19 2.81
N GLY A 250 -12.78 -18.72 3.41
CA GLY A 250 -11.44 -19.29 3.25
C GLY A 250 -10.80 -19.14 1.87
N THR A 251 -11.37 -18.30 0.98
CA THR A 251 -10.79 -17.96 -0.32
C THR A 251 -10.21 -16.55 -0.31
N TYR A 252 -9.25 -16.26 -1.18
CA TYR A 252 -8.69 -14.91 -1.29
C TYR A 252 -9.49 -13.97 -2.19
N LEU A 253 -9.71 -12.74 -1.72
CA LEU A 253 -10.03 -11.58 -2.54
C LEU A 253 -8.74 -10.83 -2.85
N VAL A 254 -8.35 -10.80 -4.12
CA VAL A 254 -7.23 -9.97 -4.60
C VAL A 254 -7.78 -8.59 -4.93
N THR A 255 -7.22 -7.55 -4.32
CA THR A 255 -7.58 -6.15 -4.59
C THR A 255 -6.31 -5.36 -4.88
N ASP A 256 -6.32 -4.55 -5.92
CA ASP A 256 -5.24 -3.58 -6.16
C ASP A 256 -5.23 -2.55 -5.03
N CYS A 257 -4.04 -2.17 -4.56
CA CYS A 257 -3.93 -1.00 -3.70
C CYS A 257 -4.42 0.25 -4.44
N ALA A 258 -4.98 1.21 -3.69
CA ALA A 258 -5.46 2.46 -4.27
C ALA A 258 -4.33 3.21 -5.00
N ALA A 259 -4.71 4.12 -5.89
CA ALA A 259 -3.77 5.03 -6.53
C ALA A 259 -2.78 5.66 -5.52
N GLY A 260 -1.49 5.65 -5.85
CA GLY A 260 -0.42 6.14 -4.97
C GLY A 260 -0.17 5.30 -3.71
N HIS A 261 -0.70 4.07 -3.61
CA HIS A 261 -0.43 3.15 -2.50
C HIS A 261 0.23 1.88 -3.00
N GLU A 262 1.21 1.38 -2.25
CA GLU A 262 1.87 0.10 -2.47
C GLU A 262 1.54 -0.89 -1.35
N CYS A 263 1.54 -2.19 -1.65
CA CYS A 263 1.34 -3.21 -0.63
C CYS A 263 2.65 -3.42 0.13
N LEU A 264 2.66 -3.12 1.43
CA LEU A 264 3.81 -3.29 2.31
C LEU A 264 3.34 -3.84 3.67
N ASN A 265 3.95 -4.94 4.12
CA ASN A 265 3.55 -5.65 5.36
C ASN A 265 2.06 -5.97 5.42
N ASP A 266 1.54 -6.52 4.33
CA ASP A 266 0.16 -7.00 4.22
C ASP A 266 -0.91 -5.90 4.37
N ILE A 267 -0.52 -4.64 4.17
CA ILE A 267 -1.35 -3.44 4.22
C ILE A 267 -1.02 -2.55 3.02
N CYS A 268 -2.03 -1.88 2.45
CA CYS A 268 -1.80 -0.83 1.45
C CYS A 268 -1.37 0.47 2.15
N GLU A 269 -0.11 0.87 1.99
CA GLU A 269 0.45 2.11 2.51
C GLU A 269 0.73 3.11 1.36
N PRO A 270 0.77 4.42 1.63
CA PRO A 270 1.25 5.38 0.64
C PRO A 270 2.62 4.96 0.10
N MET A 271 2.79 5.00 -1.22
CA MET A 271 4.05 4.65 -1.85
C MET A 271 5.16 5.58 -1.39
N ARG A 272 6.35 5.03 -1.20
CA ARG A 272 7.50 5.79 -0.69
C ARG A 272 8.45 6.20 -1.82
N HIS A 273 8.85 7.46 -1.84
CA HIS A 273 9.78 7.96 -2.85
C HIS A 273 11.23 7.60 -2.50
N ARG A 274 12.13 7.55 -3.49
CA ARG A 274 13.54 7.21 -3.26
C ARG A 274 14.35 8.48 -3.10
N VAL A 275 14.85 8.74 -1.90
CA VAL A 275 15.63 9.93 -1.57
C VAL A 275 17.06 9.54 -1.22
N LEU A 276 17.99 9.86 -2.10
CA LEU A 276 19.42 9.73 -1.84
C LEU A 276 19.96 11.05 -1.29
N VAL A 277 20.40 11.05 -0.03
CA VAL A 277 21.09 12.21 0.56
C VAL A 277 22.57 12.12 0.18
N VAL A 278 23.10 13.14 -0.48
CA VAL A 278 24.54 13.31 -0.70
C VAL A 278 25.01 14.36 0.30
N PHE A 279 25.74 13.92 1.32
CA PHE A 279 26.09 14.73 2.47
C PHE A 279 27.49 15.34 2.32
N ASP A 280 27.61 16.66 2.53
CA ASP A 280 28.90 17.32 2.51
C ASP A 280 29.77 16.95 3.71
N THR A 281 30.97 16.49 3.39
CA THR A 281 31.93 15.94 4.34
C THR A 281 33.30 16.62 4.29
N SER A 282 33.37 17.77 3.62
CA SER A 282 34.57 18.58 3.51
C SER A 282 34.98 19.20 4.85
N GLY A 283 36.20 19.74 4.88
CA GLY A 283 36.74 20.36 6.09
C GLY A 283 35.98 21.62 6.52
N SER A 284 35.37 22.37 5.60
CA SER A 284 34.59 23.57 5.93
C SER A 284 33.34 23.26 6.74
N MET A 285 32.79 22.06 6.58
CA MET A 285 31.69 21.56 7.41
C MET A 285 32.08 21.45 8.89
N ALA A 286 33.36 21.32 9.22
CA ALA A 286 33.84 21.27 10.60
C ALA A 286 34.08 22.66 11.23
N TRP A 287 33.69 23.75 10.57
CA TRP A 287 33.81 25.11 11.09
C TRP A 287 32.55 25.59 11.79
N PHE A 288 32.65 26.66 12.59
CA PHE A 288 31.44 27.30 13.14
C PHE A 288 30.58 27.84 11.99
N PRO A 289 29.24 27.69 12.09
CA PRO A 289 28.31 28.29 11.14
C PRO A 289 28.64 29.77 10.89
N GLY A 290 28.67 30.17 9.63
CA GLY A 290 28.91 31.57 9.30
C GLY A 290 30.38 32.01 9.35
N THR A 291 31.33 31.12 9.64
CA THR A 291 32.74 31.48 9.81
C THR A 291 33.69 30.57 9.02
N ASN A 292 34.95 31.01 8.89
CA ASN A 292 36.06 30.18 8.43
C ASN A 292 36.95 29.73 9.59
N GLU A 293 36.36 29.54 10.78
CA GLU A 293 37.07 29.20 12.01
C GLU A 293 36.62 27.83 12.51
N ALA A 294 37.55 26.89 12.59
CA ALA A 294 37.34 25.62 13.28
C ALA A 294 37.26 25.85 14.80
N PRO A 295 36.34 25.18 15.53
CA PRO A 295 36.30 25.29 16.98
C PRO A 295 37.58 24.80 17.63
N LYS A 296 37.96 25.45 18.74
CA LYS A 296 39.11 25.00 19.55
C LYS A 296 38.80 23.69 20.25
N ILE A 297 39.81 22.87 20.52
CA ILE A 297 39.65 21.64 21.30
C ILE A 297 39.60 21.97 22.81
N CYS A 298 38.58 21.45 23.50
CA CYS A 298 38.39 21.63 24.93
C CYS A 298 39.60 21.15 25.75
N GLY A 299 39.93 21.90 26.80
CA GLY A 299 41.02 21.58 27.72
C GLY A 299 42.40 22.08 27.30
N VAL A 300 42.54 22.63 26.09
CA VAL A 300 43.75 23.38 25.68
C VAL A 300 43.67 24.84 26.15
N GLU A 301 42.48 25.45 26.06
CA GLU A 301 42.19 26.81 26.53
C GLU A 301 40.85 26.84 27.30
N PRO A 302 40.67 27.74 28.28
CA PRO A 302 39.45 27.84 29.09
C PRO A 302 38.27 28.53 28.36
N ASP A 303 38.11 28.28 27.07
CA ASP A 303 37.04 28.88 26.24
C ASP A 303 35.73 28.09 26.40
N ASP A 304 34.60 28.80 26.45
CA ASP A 304 33.27 28.19 26.60
C ASP A 304 32.72 27.63 25.27
N GLN A 305 33.39 27.92 24.14
CA GLN A 305 33.06 27.43 22.79
C GLN A 305 34.18 26.54 22.26
N CYS A 306 34.22 25.32 22.75
CA CYS A 306 35.19 24.32 22.35
C CYS A 306 34.51 23.00 22.01
N ILE A 307 35.15 22.23 21.13
CA ILE A 307 34.73 20.88 20.78
C ILE A 307 35.49 19.82 21.58
N GLN A 308 34.88 18.66 21.75
CA GLN A 308 35.56 17.53 22.40
C GLN A 308 36.78 17.09 21.58
N PRO A 309 37.83 16.54 22.21
CA PRO A 309 38.91 15.91 21.48
C PRO A 309 38.39 14.79 20.57
N TRP A 310 39.05 14.61 19.43
CA TRP A 310 38.81 13.47 18.56
C TRP A 310 38.94 12.14 19.34
N PRO A 311 38.04 11.17 19.15
CA PRO A 311 37.07 11.03 18.04
C PRO A 311 35.74 11.76 18.19
N ALA A 312 35.34 12.17 19.40
CA ALA A 312 33.98 12.65 19.64
C ALA A 312 33.64 13.90 18.83
N CYS A 313 34.50 14.93 18.92
CA CYS A 313 34.46 16.21 18.17
C CYS A 313 33.18 17.04 18.19
N GLU A 314 32.01 16.48 18.46
CA GLU A 314 30.77 17.18 18.64
C GLU A 314 30.12 16.75 19.95
N ASP A 315 29.36 17.66 20.53
CA ASP A 315 28.44 17.32 21.61
C ASP A 315 27.05 17.19 20.99
N LYS A 316 26.45 16.01 21.11
CA LYS A 316 25.09 15.76 20.60
C LYS A 316 24.07 16.74 21.17
N ASP A 317 24.24 17.15 22.44
CA ASP A 317 23.31 18.06 23.11
C ASP A 317 23.59 19.53 22.80
N ASN A 318 24.77 19.85 22.25
CA ASN A 318 25.19 21.20 21.92
C ASN A 318 26.15 21.21 20.72
N PRO A 319 25.66 20.89 19.51
CA PRO A 319 26.49 20.88 18.32
C PRO A 319 26.97 22.29 18.00
N LEU A 320 28.26 22.45 17.68
CA LEU A 320 28.87 23.77 17.46
C LEU A 320 29.24 24.04 16.01
N THR A 321 29.49 22.99 15.23
CA THR A 321 29.90 23.12 13.82
C THR A 321 28.72 22.99 12.87
N THR A 322 28.90 23.44 11.63
CA THR A 322 27.96 23.18 10.53
C THR A 322 27.64 21.69 10.42
N MET A 323 28.65 20.81 10.49
CA MET A 323 28.51 19.35 10.48
C MET A 323 27.68 18.85 11.67
N GLY A 324 28.00 19.27 12.90
CA GLY A 324 27.29 18.83 14.11
C GLY A 324 25.81 19.20 14.09
N ILE A 325 25.50 20.44 13.71
CA ILE A 325 24.11 20.94 13.62
C ILE A 325 23.35 20.16 12.55
N SER A 326 23.99 19.96 11.39
CA SER A 326 23.38 19.25 10.27
C SER A 326 23.13 17.78 10.59
N LYS A 327 24.09 17.09 11.22
CA LYS A 327 23.91 15.73 11.72
C LYS A 327 22.69 15.62 12.64
N SER A 328 22.54 16.55 13.59
CA SER A 328 21.38 16.62 14.48
C SER A 328 20.05 16.79 13.71
N VAL A 329 19.99 17.73 12.76
CA VAL A 329 18.79 17.97 11.95
C VAL A 329 18.45 16.78 11.05
N PHE A 330 19.44 16.20 10.37
CA PHE A 330 19.23 15.03 9.51
C PHE A 330 18.80 13.80 10.33
N GLY A 331 19.28 13.63 11.56
CA GLY A 331 18.79 12.59 12.47
C GLY A 331 17.28 12.70 12.71
N ASN A 332 16.80 13.89 13.10
CA ASN A 332 15.36 14.14 13.27
C ASN A 332 14.59 14.01 11.95
N PHE A 333 15.18 14.43 10.83
CA PHE A 333 14.58 14.31 9.52
C PHE A 333 14.32 12.86 9.10
N PHE A 334 15.27 11.95 9.34
CA PHE A 334 15.11 10.53 9.05
C PHE A 334 14.08 9.87 9.98
N GLU A 335 14.03 10.26 11.26
CA GLU A 335 13.04 9.74 12.22
C GLU A 335 11.61 10.18 11.89
N GLU A 336 11.43 11.42 11.42
CA GLU A 336 10.12 12.04 11.28
C GLU A 336 9.55 12.01 9.84
N THR A 337 10.26 11.39 8.88
CA THR A 337 9.82 11.25 7.48
C THR A 337 9.49 9.80 7.14
N ASP A 338 8.22 9.50 6.88
CA ASP A 338 7.70 8.15 6.61
C ASP A 338 7.34 7.90 5.14
N ASN A 339 7.21 8.95 4.32
CA ASN A 339 6.83 8.89 2.91
C ASN A 339 8.03 8.71 1.95
N ALA A 340 9.22 8.43 2.48
CA ALA A 340 10.45 8.27 1.72
C ALA A 340 11.25 7.06 2.19
N LEU A 341 11.92 6.43 1.24
CA LEU A 341 13.02 5.51 1.47
C LEU A 341 14.30 6.31 1.30
N PHE A 342 15.26 6.09 2.18
CA PHE A 342 16.48 6.88 2.20
C PHE A 342 17.70 6.04 1.88
N ALA A 343 18.69 6.69 1.29
CA ALA A 343 20.07 6.22 1.21
C ALA A 343 20.97 7.41 1.55
N LEU A 344 22.18 7.13 2.02
CA LEU A 344 23.16 8.14 2.37
C LEU A 344 24.45 7.90 1.60
N ASN A 345 24.80 8.89 0.80
CA ASN A 345 26.11 9.04 0.21
C ASN A 345 26.87 10.14 0.93
N ARG A 346 28.19 9.97 0.96
CA ARG A 346 29.20 10.98 1.22
C ARG A 346 30.05 11.15 -0.03
N PHE A 347 31.00 12.06 0.04
CA PHE A 347 32.00 12.20 -1.02
C PHE A 347 33.00 11.06 -0.99
N PRO A 348 33.75 10.84 -2.10
CA PRO A 348 34.73 9.78 -2.18
C PRO A 348 35.77 9.95 -1.08
N GLN A 349 35.85 8.91 -0.26
CA GLN A 349 36.67 8.92 0.92
C GLN A 349 37.36 7.58 1.08
N THR A 350 38.64 7.62 1.44
CA THR A 350 39.39 6.42 1.78
C THR A 350 39.82 6.47 3.24
N PRO A 351 39.78 5.36 3.98
CA PRO A 351 40.34 5.29 5.33
C PRO A 351 41.80 5.77 5.35
N SER A 352 42.10 6.87 6.05
CA SER A 352 43.47 7.42 6.14
C SER A 352 43.76 7.99 7.53
N ALA A 353 44.59 7.24 8.24
CA ALA A 353 44.81 7.41 9.67
C ALA A 353 46.03 8.25 10.13
N PRO A 354 46.86 8.93 9.29
CA PRO A 354 48.08 9.52 9.80
C PRO A 354 47.84 10.74 10.72
N ASN A 355 46.75 11.51 10.53
CA ASN A 355 46.51 12.78 11.25
C ASN A 355 45.02 13.02 11.58
N ALA A 356 44.30 12.02 12.07
CA ALA A 356 42.88 12.20 12.40
C ALA A 356 42.69 13.29 13.47
N VAL A 357 41.92 14.32 13.12
CA VAL A 357 41.58 15.49 13.96
C VAL A 357 40.12 15.85 13.72
N CYS A 358 39.52 16.67 14.59
CA CYS A 358 38.11 17.02 14.42
C CYS A 358 37.80 17.75 13.10
N GLU A 359 38.74 18.55 12.59
CA GLU A 359 38.57 19.30 11.33
C GLU A 359 38.46 18.40 10.08
N GLY A 360 38.93 17.15 10.13
CA GLY A 360 38.79 16.29 8.96
C GLY A 360 38.68 14.80 9.22
N GLY A 361 38.41 14.41 10.47
CA GLY A 361 38.06 13.05 10.84
C GLY A 361 39.11 12.00 10.48
N TYR A 362 38.64 10.76 10.32
CA TYR A 362 39.45 9.59 10.01
C TYR A 362 39.65 9.31 8.52
N ASN A 363 38.77 9.83 7.67
CA ASN A 363 38.82 9.55 6.25
C ASN A 363 39.67 10.62 5.53
N ASP A 364 40.57 10.21 4.63
CA ASP A 364 41.13 11.14 3.66
C ASP A 364 40.04 11.45 2.63
N TRP A 365 40.00 12.70 2.19
CA TRP A 365 39.34 12.97 0.93
C TRP A 365 40.03 12.22 -0.21
N SER A 366 39.23 11.91 -1.21
CA SER A 366 39.73 11.61 -2.54
C SER A 366 38.88 12.39 -3.54
N ASN A 367 39.50 12.88 -4.61
CA ASN A 367 38.74 13.46 -5.71
C ASN A 367 37.93 12.39 -6.45
N THR A 368 38.33 11.12 -6.32
CA THR A 368 37.73 9.99 -7.01
C THR A 368 37.66 8.73 -6.14
N MET A 369 36.78 7.80 -6.48
CA MET A 369 36.78 6.46 -5.88
C MET A 369 38.04 5.67 -6.30
N THR A 370 38.45 4.72 -5.46
CA THR A 370 39.53 3.78 -5.79
C THR A 370 39.24 3.07 -7.11
N GLY A 371 40.19 3.15 -8.04
CA GLY A 371 40.09 2.51 -9.36
C GLY A 371 39.28 3.28 -10.39
N ASP A 372 38.72 4.45 -10.06
CA ASP A 372 38.15 5.37 -11.05
C ASP A 372 39.23 5.76 -12.07
N ASP A 373 38.96 5.47 -13.34
CA ASP A 373 39.81 5.70 -14.50
C ASP A 373 39.44 6.97 -15.28
N GLU A 374 38.62 7.83 -14.67
CA GLU A 374 38.01 9.03 -15.25
C GLU A 374 37.12 8.75 -16.46
N SER A 375 36.68 7.49 -16.65
CA SER A 375 35.73 7.16 -17.70
C SER A 375 34.40 7.90 -17.49
N MET A 376 33.85 8.40 -18.60
CA MET A 376 32.54 9.07 -18.61
C MET A 376 31.39 8.07 -18.62
N SER A 377 31.67 6.79 -18.92
CA SER A 377 30.68 5.74 -18.89
C SER A 377 31.23 4.54 -18.14
N VAL A 378 30.40 4.00 -17.26
CA VAL A 378 30.69 2.75 -16.57
C VAL A 378 29.70 1.68 -17.07
N PRO A 379 29.96 0.97 -18.19
CA PRO A 379 29.07 -0.07 -18.70
C PRO A 379 28.60 -1.05 -17.61
N LEU A 380 27.30 -1.38 -17.63
CA LEU A 380 26.71 -2.35 -16.70
C LEU A 380 27.40 -3.71 -16.89
N GLY A 381 27.81 -4.33 -15.77
CA GLY A 381 28.43 -5.66 -15.76
C GLY A 381 29.89 -5.75 -16.23
N GLN A 382 30.57 -4.64 -16.57
CA GLN A 382 31.98 -4.69 -17.03
C GLN A 382 33.00 -4.06 -16.07
N HIS A 383 32.60 -3.10 -15.24
CA HIS A 383 33.53 -2.40 -14.35
C HIS A 383 33.33 -2.83 -12.92
N THR A 384 34.34 -3.51 -12.36
CA THR A 384 34.33 -3.95 -10.97
C THR A 384 34.66 -2.81 -10.01
N TRP A 385 35.40 -1.78 -10.43
CA TRP A 385 35.90 -0.76 -9.50
C TRP A 385 34.77 0.00 -8.78
N PHE A 386 33.69 0.34 -9.48
CA PHE A 386 32.58 1.09 -8.87
C PHE A 386 31.90 0.22 -7.81
N ASP A 387 31.54 -1.02 -8.17
CA ASP A 387 30.82 -1.93 -7.28
C ASP A 387 31.74 -2.42 -6.12
N GLU A 388 33.03 -2.66 -6.38
CA GLU A 388 34.04 -3.09 -5.39
C GLU A 388 34.36 -1.99 -4.36
N ASN A 389 34.25 -0.72 -4.75
CA ASN A 389 34.60 0.43 -3.93
C ASN A 389 33.39 1.30 -3.57
N LEU A 390 32.15 0.83 -3.80
CA LEU A 390 30.92 1.59 -3.54
C LEU A 390 30.86 2.16 -2.11
N LYS A 391 31.41 1.45 -1.12
CA LYS A 391 31.53 1.90 0.28
C LYS A 391 32.32 3.19 0.52
N GLU A 392 33.10 3.64 -0.47
CA GLU A 392 33.84 4.90 -0.38
C GLU A 392 32.91 6.11 -0.50
N ILE A 393 31.76 5.93 -1.17
CA ILE A 393 30.75 6.98 -1.33
C ILE A 393 29.41 6.61 -0.67
N ASN A 394 28.89 5.39 -0.86
CA ASN A 394 27.62 4.96 -0.29
C ASN A 394 27.86 4.34 1.08
N VAL A 395 27.35 5.00 2.10
CA VAL A 395 27.53 4.62 3.50
C VAL A 395 26.30 3.94 4.08
N VAL A 396 25.13 4.24 3.52
CA VAL A 396 23.88 3.51 3.76
C VAL A 396 23.17 3.35 2.43
N SER A 397 22.92 2.11 2.03
CA SER A 397 22.14 1.80 0.83
C SER A 397 20.64 1.87 1.11
N PHE A 398 19.83 2.05 0.07
CA PHE A 398 18.38 1.87 0.18
C PHE A 398 18.04 0.50 0.78
N PRO A 399 16.94 0.39 1.55
CA PRO A 399 16.55 -0.87 2.15
C PRO A 399 16.27 -1.91 1.05
N PRO A 400 16.65 -3.18 1.22
CA PRO A 400 16.36 -4.22 0.24
C PRO A 400 14.85 -4.47 0.12
N THR A 401 14.43 -5.12 -0.96
CA THR A 401 13.02 -5.49 -1.19
C THR A 401 12.43 -6.20 0.04
N GLY A 402 11.30 -5.70 0.55
CA GLY A 402 10.61 -6.23 1.73
C GLY A 402 11.07 -5.66 3.07
N ALA A 403 12.19 -4.93 3.16
CA ALA A 403 12.57 -4.24 4.37
C ALA A 403 11.80 -2.93 4.54
N GLN A 404 11.24 -2.70 5.73
CA GLN A 404 10.41 -1.52 5.99
C GLN A 404 11.19 -0.22 5.96
N SER A 405 12.42 -0.21 6.47
CA SER A 405 13.21 1.00 6.66
C SER A 405 14.65 0.65 7.05
N ASN A 406 15.57 1.52 6.71
CA ASN A 406 16.97 1.56 7.13
C ASN A 406 17.26 2.80 8.02
N VAL A 407 16.23 3.46 8.56
CA VAL A 407 16.35 4.71 9.34
C VAL A 407 17.31 4.57 10.54
N ASN A 408 17.32 3.43 11.23
CA ASN A 408 18.26 3.22 12.33
C ASN A 408 19.72 3.25 11.86
N GLU A 409 20.02 2.66 10.70
CA GLU A 409 21.36 2.69 10.12
C GLU A 409 21.73 4.12 9.70
N LEU A 410 20.80 4.88 9.11
CA LEU A 410 21.00 6.29 8.79
C LEU A 410 21.30 7.13 10.03
N ILE A 411 20.56 6.93 11.12
CA ILE A 411 20.75 7.63 12.39
C ILE A 411 22.14 7.36 12.96
N GLU A 412 22.66 6.13 12.88
CA GLU A 412 24.01 5.80 13.36
C GLU A 412 25.12 6.62 12.67
N TRP A 413 24.91 7.09 11.43
CA TRP A 413 25.87 7.98 10.75
C TRP A 413 25.76 9.45 11.17
N VAL A 414 24.61 9.87 11.71
CA VAL A 414 24.29 11.29 12.01
C VAL A 414 24.01 11.55 13.50
N ASP A 415 24.15 10.57 14.38
CA ASP A 415 23.84 10.73 15.82
C ASP A 415 24.92 11.47 16.63
N SER A 416 26.06 11.79 15.99
CA SER A 416 27.25 12.43 16.59
C SER A 416 27.95 11.60 17.68
N THR A 417 27.63 10.31 17.80
CA THR A 417 28.26 9.45 18.81
C THR A 417 29.46 8.74 18.21
N GLU A 418 30.68 9.26 18.40
CA GLU A 418 31.88 8.70 17.77
C GLU A 418 32.94 8.20 18.75
N TRP A 419 33.34 6.92 18.64
CA TRP A 419 34.34 6.31 19.51
C TRP A 419 35.15 5.19 18.85
N LEU A 420 36.29 4.90 19.46
CA LEU A 420 37.23 3.89 19.01
C LEU A 420 37.17 2.64 19.90
N VAL A 421 37.26 1.46 19.28
CA VAL A 421 37.51 0.19 19.96
C VAL A 421 38.96 -0.21 19.76
N GLU A 422 39.62 -0.57 20.86
CA GLU A 422 40.96 -1.14 20.81
C GLU A 422 40.93 -2.54 20.20
N THR A 423 41.81 -2.81 19.23
CA THR A 423 41.98 -4.14 18.63
C THR A 423 43.19 -4.84 19.25
N GLU A 424 43.24 -6.17 19.10
CA GLU A 424 44.37 -6.97 19.62
C GLU A 424 45.65 -6.81 18.76
N THR A 425 45.58 -6.06 17.66
CA THR A 425 46.69 -5.94 16.69
C THR A 425 47.66 -4.86 17.15
N PRO A 426 48.92 -5.19 17.50
CA PRO A 426 49.93 -4.18 17.78
C PRO A 426 50.33 -3.46 16.48
N CYS A 427 50.74 -2.20 16.59
CA CYS A 427 51.12 -1.39 15.44
C CYS A 427 52.34 -0.53 15.73
N THR A 428 53.07 -0.18 14.67
CA THR A 428 54.18 0.76 14.66
C THR A 428 53.84 2.02 13.87
N SER A 429 52.99 1.86 12.87
CA SER A 429 52.43 2.91 12.04
C SER A 429 50.95 2.67 11.79
N TYR A 430 50.25 3.70 11.33
CA TYR A 430 48.84 3.59 10.95
C TYR A 430 48.59 2.58 9.82
N LYS A 431 49.60 2.30 8.97
CA LYS A 431 49.51 1.30 7.89
C LYS A 431 49.41 -0.13 8.40
N ASP A 432 49.73 -0.36 9.67
CA ASP A 432 49.61 -1.68 10.30
C ASP A 432 48.16 -1.96 10.74
N CYS A 433 47.28 -0.95 10.67
CA CYS A 433 45.90 -1.02 11.09
C CYS A 433 44.96 -1.05 9.88
N ASP A 434 44.31 -2.19 9.66
CA ASP A 434 43.27 -2.34 8.65
C ASP A 434 42.04 -1.51 9.06
N ASN A 435 41.86 -0.35 8.43
CA ASN A 435 40.80 0.63 8.71
C ASN A 435 40.77 1.09 10.19
N GLY A 436 41.95 1.26 10.79
CA GLY A 436 42.09 1.85 12.13
C GLY A 436 43.18 2.90 12.27
N VAL A 437 43.30 3.46 13.46
CA VAL A 437 44.39 4.35 13.89
C VAL A 437 45.37 3.60 14.79
N CYS A 438 46.66 3.92 14.68
CA CYS A 438 47.70 3.34 15.53
C CYS A 438 47.95 4.22 16.76
N LEU A 439 47.31 3.89 17.90
CA LEU A 439 47.36 4.69 19.12
C LEU A 439 47.97 3.92 20.29
N GLY A 440 48.69 4.63 21.17
CA GLY A 440 49.31 4.02 22.35
C GLY A 440 49.86 5.08 23.31
N LEU A 441 49.90 4.74 24.60
CA LEU A 441 50.43 5.63 25.64
C LEU A 441 51.96 5.81 25.53
N THR A 442 52.64 4.82 24.95
CA THR A 442 54.08 4.86 24.72
C THR A 442 54.38 4.51 23.26
N PRO A 443 55.52 4.97 22.69
CA PRO A 443 55.90 4.61 21.32
C PRO A 443 56.04 3.11 21.06
N THR A 444 56.18 2.29 22.11
CA THR A 444 56.38 0.84 22.06
C THR A 444 55.13 0.01 22.35
N GLU A 445 54.05 0.63 22.86
CA GLU A 445 52.80 -0.02 23.24
C GLU A 445 51.64 0.60 22.46
N LYS A 446 51.76 0.61 21.13
CA LYS A 446 50.65 1.04 20.27
C LYS A 446 49.86 -0.17 19.80
N THR A 447 48.55 -0.05 19.86
CA THR A 447 47.58 -0.99 19.33
C THR A 447 46.74 -0.28 18.28
N CYS A 448 46.31 -1.05 17.30
CA CYS A 448 45.34 -0.56 16.35
C CYS A 448 44.02 -0.30 17.09
N ARG A 449 43.35 0.79 16.74
CA ARG A 449 41.98 1.06 17.17
C ARG A 449 41.13 1.30 15.94
N ALA A 450 39.99 0.64 15.86
CA ALA A 450 39.03 0.85 14.79
C ALA A 450 37.88 1.69 15.31
N PHE A 451 37.20 2.40 14.41
CA PHE A 451 35.94 3.04 14.75
C PHE A 451 34.89 1.97 15.10
N ALA A 452 34.19 2.20 16.21
CA ALA A 452 33.08 1.34 16.62
C ALA A 452 31.81 1.65 15.84
N ASN A 453 31.71 2.88 15.38
CA ASN A 453 30.54 3.50 14.77
C ASN A 453 31.00 4.32 13.55
N PRO A 454 30.10 4.70 12.65
CA PRO A 454 30.48 5.43 11.46
C PRO A 454 30.87 6.90 11.70
N GLU A 455 31.77 7.45 10.87
CA GLU A 455 32.17 8.87 10.86
C GLU A 455 32.05 9.43 9.44
N LEU A 456 31.35 10.58 9.30
CA LEU A 456 31.17 11.28 8.03
C LEU A 456 32.34 12.23 7.69
N ARG A 457 33.11 12.70 8.67
CA ARG A 457 34.14 13.73 8.48
C ARG A 457 35.30 13.25 7.59
N ALA A 458 35.77 14.15 6.71
CA ALA A 458 36.98 13.99 5.91
C ALA A 458 37.80 15.29 5.80
N THR A 459 39.12 15.15 5.62
CA THR A 459 40.00 16.28 5.30
C THR A 459 39.98 16.55 3.80
N GLY A 460 39.61 17.75 3.36
CA GLY A 460 39.79 18.15 1.96
C GLY A 460 38.65 19.00 1.40
N TRP A 461 38.66 19.15 0.08
CA TRP A 461 37.62 19.87 -0.65
C TRP A 461 36.54 18.89 -1.12
N THR A 462 35.37 19.41 -1.46
CA THR A 462 34.32 18.61 -2.05
C THR A 462 34.58 18.40 -3.55
N PRO A 463 34.51 17.18 -4.09
CA PRO A 463 34.46 16.94 -5.52
C PRO A 463 32.98 16.85 -5.96
N LEU A 464 32.25 17.98 -5.94
CA LEU A 464 30.78 17.97 -6.08
C LEU A 464 30.29 17.25 -7.33
N GLY A 465 30.87 17.55 -8.49
CA GLY A 465 30.41 16.96 -9.74
C GLY A 465 30.74 15.46 -9.86
N LYS A 466 31.89 15.00 -9.34
CA LYS A 466 32.16 13.56 -9.22
C LYS A 466 31.18 12.87 -8.27
N SER A 467 30.83 13.53 -7.17
CA SER A 467 29.88 13.00 -6.20
C SER A 467 28.47 12.84 -6.78
N LEU A 468 28.00 13.84 -7.55
CA LEU A 468 26.76 13.74 -8.33
C LEU A 468 26.84 12.64 -9.41
N TYR A 469 27.98 12.53 -10.09
CA TYR A 469 28.22 11.45 -11.05
C TYR A 469 28.05 10.07 -10.40
N TYR A 470 28.74 9.82 -9.27
CA TYR A 470 28.65 8.55 -8.56
C TYR A 470 27.27 8.30 -7.96
N ALA A 471 26.58 9.33 -7.48
CA ALA A 471 25.19 9.23 -7.05
C ALA A 471 24.29 8.77 -8.20
N GLY A 472 24.47 9.33 -9.40
CA GLY A 472 23.77 8.88 -10.61
C GLY A 472 24.09 7.44 -10.98
N GLU A 473 25.37 7.04 -10.89
CA GLU A 473 25.80 5.65 -11.14
C GLU A 473 25.21 4.67 -10.13
N TYR A 474 25.17 5.03 -8.85
CA TYR A 474 24.51 4.24 -7.80
C TYR A 474 23.01 4.08 -8.09
N MET A 475 22.32 5.18 -8.40
CA MET A 475 20.90 5.15 -8.74
C MET A 475 20.64 4.25 -9.96
N ARG A 476 21.47 4.35 -11.00
CA ARG A 476 21.32 3.53 -12.22
C ARG A 476 21.62 2.05 -12.00
N ARG A 477 22.59 1.71 -11.16
CA ARG A 477 23.09 0.33 -10.99
C ARG A 477 22.34 -0.44 -9.92
N SER A 478 22.01 0.23 -8.82
CA SER A 478 21.55 -0.40 -7.60
C SER A 478 20.09 -0.09 -7.29
N VAL A 479 19.52 0.96 -7.90
CA VAL A 479 18.19 1.46 -7.50
C VAL A 479 17.18 1.29 -8.62
N VAL A 480 17.42 1.84 -9.80
CA VAL A 480 16.47 1.73 -10.91
C VAL A 480 16.83 0.52 -11.78
N VAL A 481 16.27 -0.63 -11.41
CA VAL A 481 16.65 -1.95 -11.93
C VAL A 481 15.61 -2.56 -12.87
N ASP A 482 14.71 -1.75 -13.45
CA ASP A 482 13.70 -2.23 -14.41
C ASP A 482 14.35 -2.97 -15.58
N GLY A 483 13.99 -4.24 -15.78
CA GLY A 483 14.53 -5.13 -16.80
C GLY A 483 15.67 -6.03 -16.33
N LYS A 484 16.20 -5.84 -15.11
CA LYS A 484 17.22 -6.73 -14.53
C LYS A 484 16.67 -8.16 -14.40
N PRO A 485 17.39 -9.21 -14.83
CA PRO A 485 16.93 -10.59 -14.66
C PRO A 485 16.75 -10.97 -13.18
N CYS A 486 15.69 -11.71 -12.88
CA CYS A 486 15.36 -12.20 -11.54
C CYS A 486 14.65 -13.57 -11.61
N ALA A 487 14.72 -14.32 -10.52
CA ALA A 487 13.90 -15.51 -10.27
C ALA A 487 12.90 -15.27 -9.12
N VAL A 488 13.24 -14.41 -8.17
CA VAL A 488 12.39 -13.98 -7.05
C VAL A 488 12.55 -12.48 -6.78
N ASP A 489 11.60 -11.87 -6.07
CA ASP A 489 11.60 -10.42 -5.77
C ASP A 489 12.89 -9.94 -5.11
N THR A 490 13.52 -10.75 -4.25
CA THR A 490 14.77 -10.39 -3.59
C THR A 490 15.97 -10.28 -4.54
N ASP A 491 15.91 -10.90 -5.73
CA ASP A 491 16.98 -10.79 -6.73
C ASP A 491 17.07 -9.38 -7.34
N CYS A 492 15.95 -8.63 -7.29
CA CYS A 492 15.92 -7.26 -7.75
C CYS A 492 16.81 -6.36 -6.89
N GLY A 493 16.81 -6.57 -5.57
CA GLY A 493 17.73 -5.90 -4.64
C GLY A 493 17.51 -4.40 -4.52
N SER A 494 16.36 -3.90 -4.96
CA SER A 494 15.96 -2.49 -4.87
C SER A 494 14.52 -2.40 -4.38
N PRO A 495 14.20 -1.46 -3.47
CA PRO A 495 12.88 -1.41 -2.87
C PRO A 495 11.81 -0.98 -3.87
N GLY A 496 10.64 -1.60 -3.77
CA GLY A 496 9.50 -1.38 -4.67
C GLY A 496 9.58 -2.13 -6.00
N TYR A 497 10.62 -2.93 -6.22
CA TYR A 497 10.74 -3.81 -7.38
C TYR A 497 10.25 -5.23 -7.10
N TYR A 498 9.56 -5.80 -8.08
CA TYR A 498 9.06 -7.17 -8.06
C TYR A 498 9.59 -7.93 -9.26
N CYS A 499 9.76 -9.24 -9.10
CA CYS A 499 10.12 -10.11 -10.19
C CYS A 499 8.86 -10.48 -10.99
N SER A 500 8.79 -10.02 -12.24
CA SER A 500 7.70 -10.42 -13.13
C SER A 500 7.79 -11.90 -13.48
N GLU A 501 6.67 -12.48 -13.92
CA GLU A 501 6.62 -13.84 -14.49
C GLU A 501 7.58 -14.02 -15.68
N ALA A 502 7.92 -12.93 -16.38
CA ALA A 502 8.90 -12.94 -17.46
C ALA A 502 10.35 -13.07 -16.96
N GLY A 503 10.58 -13.13 -15.64
CA GLY A 503 11.90 -13.23 -15.02
C GLY A 503 12.68 -11.92 -15.08
N SER A 504 11.99 -10.78 -15.07
CA SER A 504 12.60 -9.45 -15.04
C SER A 504 12.01 -8.57 -13.96
N CYS A 505 12.87 -7.80 -13.30
CA CYS A 505 12.49 -6.83 -12.29
C CYS A 505 11.69 -5.69 -12.91
N PHE A 506 10.62 -5.26 -12.26
CA PHE A 506 9.85 -4.09 -12.64
C PHE A 506 9.32 -3.35 -11.40
N ASP A 507 9.19 -2.03 -11.49
CA ASP A 507 8.51 -1.22 -10.49
C ASP A 507 7.10 -0.84 -11.01
N PRO A 508 6.01 -1.39 -10.44
CA PRO A 508 4.64 -1.09 -10.86
C PRO A 508 4.25 0.39 -10.70
N PHE A 509 5.01 1.13 -9.89
CA PHE A 509 4.79 2.54 -9.60
C PHE A 509 5.89 3.44 -10.18
N ARG A 510 6.70 2.94 -11.12
CA ARG A 510 7.85 3.68 -11.69
C ARG A 510 7.49 5.09 -12.19
N GLU A 511 6.29 5.28 -12.72
CA GLU A 511 5.86 6.56 -13.31
C GLU A 511 5.54 7.61 -12.24
N CYS A 512 5.33 7.17 -10.99
CA CYS A 512 4.96 8.02 -9.88
C CYS A 512 6.04 8.08 -8.81
N ARG A 513 6.90 7.07 -8.75
CA ARG A 513 7.98 7.00 -7.78
C ARG A 513 9.10 7.93 -8.21
N LEU A 514 9.09 9.11 -7.63
CA LEU A 514 10.21 10.03 -7.77
C LEU A 514 11.52 9.42 -7.25
N ASN A 515 12.57 9.65 -8.03
CA ASN A 515 13.95 9.43 -7.65
C ASN A 515 14.56 10.80 -7.38
N VAL A 516 15.00 11.02 -6.16
CA VAL A 516 15.40 12.34 -5.65
C VAL A 516 16.79 12.24 -5.06
N ILE A 517 17.65 13.20 -5.39
CA ILE A 517 18.90 13.47 -4.71
C ILE A 517 18.73 14.75 -3.90
N VAL A 518 19.00 14.68 -2.61
CA VAL A 518 19.15 15.85 -1.74
C VAL A 518 20.65 16.07 -1.56
N LEU A 519 21.20 17.03 -2.31
CA LEU A 519 22.59 17.44 -2.20
C LEU A 519 22.71 18.47 -1.07
N PHE A 520 23.27 18.06 0.05
CA PHE A 520 23.57 18.95 1.16
C PHE A 520 25.01 19.43 1.02
N THR A 521 25.24 20.74 0.86
CA THR A 521 26.56 21.34 0.59
C THR A 521 26.65 22.77 1.13
N ASP A 522 27.84 23.19 1.56
CA ASP A 522 28.13 24.57 1.99
C ASP A 522 28.88 25.40 0.92
N GLY A 523 29.12 24.87 -0.28
CA GLY A 523 29.93 25.59 -1.25
C GLY A 523 29.99 25.05 -2.68
N VAL A 524 30.89 25.65 -3.45
CA VAL A 524 31.14 25.44 -4.90
C VAL A 524 32.23 24.42 -5.14
N GLU A 525 32.86 23.90 -4.09
CA GLU A 525 34.09 23.13 -4.18
C GLU A 525 33.94 22.06 -5.25
N THR A 526 34.75 22.21 -6.29
CA THR A 526 34.80 21.31 -7.43
C THR A 526 36.16 21.46 -8.08
N GLU A 527 36.78 20.34 -8.41
CA GLU A 527 37.98 20.30 -9.26
C GLU A 527 37.66 20.67 -10.72
N TYR A 528 36.37 20.67 -11.08
CA TYR A 528 35.88 20.88 -12.44
C TYR A 528 35.06 22.18 -12.54
N PRO A 529 35.67 23.36 -12.33
CA PRO A 529 34.96 24.64 -12.31
C PRO A 529 34.51 25.09 -13.69
N ILE A 530 35.06 24.52 -14.76
CA ILE A 530 34.69 24.89 -16.13
C ILE A 530 33.43 24.11 -16.50
N PRO A 531 32.33 24.79 -16.90
CA PRO A 531 31.09 24.13 -17.31
C PRO A 531 31.25 23.08 -18.40
N THR A 532 32.34 23.16 -19.18
CA THR A 532 32.66 22.22 -20.25
C THR A 532 33.41 20.97 -19.80
N GLN A 533 33.71 20.82 -18.52
CA GLN A 533 34.30 19.59 -18.01
C GLN A 533 33.19 18.60 -17.68
N TYR A 534 33.34 17.34 -18.08
CA TYR A 534 32.32 16.31 -17.88
C TYR A 534 31.86 16.21 -16.42
N PHE A 535 32.79 16.24 -15.47
CA PHE A 535 32.49 16.18 -14.04
C PHE A 535 32.17 17.55 -13.41
N ASN A 536 31.75 18.55 -14.19
CA ASN A 536 31.23 19.79 -13.64
C ASN A 536 29.87 19.53 -12.94
N PRO A 537 29.61 20.09 -11.75
CA PRO A 537 28.39 19.80 -11.00
C PRO A 537 27.10 20.25 -11.70
N LEU A 538 27.11 21.35 -12.45
CA LEU A 538 25.94 21.80 -13.22
C LEU A 538 25.61 20.81 -14.33
N LEU A 539 26.66 20.34 -15.02
CA LEU A 539 26.53 19.35 -16.09
C LEU A 539 26.02 18.01 -15.55
N GLN A 540 26.51 17.58 -14.39
CA GLN A 540 26.07 16.34 -13.75
C GLN A 540 24.64 16.43 -13.20
N ALA A 541 24.23 17.57 -12.65
CA ALA A 541 22.82 17.80 -12.29
C ALA A 541 21.90 17.75 -13.52
N LYS A 542 22.31 18.39 -14.63
CA LYS A 542 21.60 18.29 -15.92
C LYS A 542 21.53 16.85 -16.42
N ARG A 543 22.64 16.09 -16.36
CA ARG A 543 22.71 14.68 -16.72
C ARG A 543 21.70 13.83 -15.96
N LEU A 544 21.60 14.03 -14.64
CA LEU A 544 20.68 13.32 -13.75
C LEU A 544 19.21 13.56 -14.13
N ARG A 545 18.88 14.79 -14.54
CA ARG A 545 17.50 15.18 -14.88
C ARG A 545 17.11 14.84 -16.32
N LEU A 546 17.92 15.21 -17.30
CA LEU A 546 17.59 15.19 -18.73
C LEU A 546 18.48 14.25 -19.56
N GLY A 547 19.62 13.82 -19.01
CA GLY A 547 20.73 13.29 -19.79
C GLY A 547 21.59 14.37 -20.43
N LEU A 548 22.68 13.97 -21.09
CA LEU A 548 23.60 14.88 -21.78
C LEU A 548 23.36 15.03 -23.29
N GLY A 549 22.59 14.12 -23.89
CA GLY A 549 22.10 14.21 -25.26
C GLY A 549 20.60 14.52 -25.30
N CYS A 550 20.04 14.65 -26.50
CA CYS A 550 18.59 14.83 -26.69
C CYS A 550 18.07 13.94 -27.80
N GLU A 551 16.80 13.52 -27.72
CA GLU A 551 16.10 12.87 -28.83
C GLU A 551 14.98 13.79 -29.37
N THR A 552 14.43 14.62 -28.49
CA THR A 552 13.33 15.55 -28.72
C THR A 552 13.61 16.91 -28.11
N ASP A 553 12.91 17.94 -28.57
CA ASP A 553 13.01 19.29 -27.98
C ASP A 553 12.66 19.31 -26.48
N ALA A 554 11.89 18.33 -25.99
CA ALA A 554 11.53 18.21 -24.58
C ALA A 554 12.70 17.73 -23.70
N ASP A 555 13.70 17.05 -24.27
CA ASP A 555 14.92 16.67 -23.56
C ASP A 555 15.86 17.87 -23.35
N CYS A 556 15.50 19.05 -23.89
CA CYS A 556 16.31 20.26 -23.86
C CYS A 556 15.73 21.32 -22.93
N SER A 557 16.60 21.91 -22.09
CA SER A 557 16.23 23.01 -21.19
C SER A 557 15.95 24.32 -21.95
N ASN A 558 15.13 25.21 -21.37
CA ASN A 558 15.05 26.65 -21.74
C ASN A 558 14.74 26.99 -23.22
N MET A 559 13.78 26.28 -23.85
CA MET A 559 13.39 26.52 -25.25
C MET A 559 14.52 26.21 -26.26
N ASP A 560 15.42 25.29 -25.94
CA ASP A 560 16.33 24.72 -26.91
C ASP A 560 15.59 23.68 -27.77
N THR A 561 16.01 23.52 -29.02
CA THR A 561 15.53 22.49 -29.94
C THR A 561 16.58 21.41 -30.07
N CYS A 562 16.16 20.16 -29.96
CA CYS A 562 17.01 19.03 -30.21
C CYS A 562 17.29 18.91 -31.71
N ARG A 563 18.55 19.05 -32.09
CA ARG A 563 18.96 18.96 -33.50
C ARG A 563 20.20 18.10 -33.62
N LYS A 564 20.41 17.57 -34.82
CA LYS A 564 21.67 16.91 -35.16
C LYS A 564 22.80 17.92 -35.15
N ASP A 565 23.94 17.53 -34.59
CA ASP A 565 25.13 18.34 -34.67
C ASP A 565 25.53 18.53 -36.14
N PRO A 566 25.70 19.78 -36.61
CA PRO A 566 26.07 20.05 -37.99
C PRO A 566 27.46 19.52 -38.37
N GLU A 567 28.37 19.38 -37.40
CA GLU A 567 29.70 18.78 -37.56
C GLU A 567 29.67 17.25 -37.37
N ASN A 568 28.75 16.74 -36.54
CA ASN A 568 28.54 15.32 -36.31
C ASN A 568 27.06 14.89 -36.45
N PRO A 569 26.56 14.61 -37.67
CA PRO A 569 25.15 14.35 -37.92
C PRO A 569 24.63 13.02 -37.34
N GLU A 570 25.47 12.21 -36.70
CA GLU A 570 25.08 11.03 -35.93
C GLU A 570 24.71 11.37 -34.48
N GLU A 571 25.02 12.57 -34.01
CA GLU A 571 24.84 13.01 -32.64
C GLU A 571 23.74 14.09 -32.55
N TYR A 572 22.91 14.03 -31.52
CA TYR A 572 21.88 15.01 -31.25
C TYR A 572 22.23 15.83 -30.00
N GLY A 573 22.20 17.15 -30.16
CA GLY A 573 22.45 18.12 -29.11
C GLY A 573 21.29 19.10 -28.96
N CYS A 574 21.19 19.71 -27.77
CA CYS A 574 20.24 20.78 -27.50
C CYS A 574 20.79 22.11 -28.00
N TYR A 575 20.11 22.72 -28.97
CA TYR A 575 20.52 24.01 -29.55
C TYR A 575 19.46 25.09 -29.30
N PRO A 576 19.84 26.30 -28.87
CA PRO A 576 18.89 27.38 -28.67
C PRO A 576 18.05 27.68 -29.91
N THR A 577 16.73 27.80 -29.74
CA THR A 577 15.76 28.01 -30.84
C THR A 577 15.99 29.33 -31.60
N ARG A 578 16.76 30.27 -31.03
CA ARG A 578 17.09 31.58 -31.63
C ARG A 578 18.58 31.77 -31.88
N CYS A 579 19.17 30.93 -32.71
CA CYS A 579 20.38 31.34 -33.41
C CYS A 579 19.98 32.12 -34.68
N HIS A 580 20.61 33.26 -34.90
CA HIS A 580 20.43 34.06 -36.12
C HIS A 580 20.75 33.21 -37.37
N GLU A 581 20.07 33.47 -38.50
CA GLU A 581 20.26 32.76 -39.80
C GLU A 581 21.72 32.77 -40.30
N ASP A 582 22.53 33.64 -39.71
CA ASP A 582 23.95 33.90 -39.92
C ASP A 582 24.88 32.84 -39.29
N GLY A 583 24.35 31.90 -38.50
CA GLY A 583 25.14 30.83 -37.85
C GLY A 583 25.93 31.26 -36.61
N TYR A 584 25.71 32.48 -36.11
CA TYR A 584 26.31 32.97 -34.86
C TYR A 584 25.21 33.17 -33.80
N CYS A 585 25.18 32.28 -32.80
CA CYS A 585 24.44 32.52 -31.57
C CYS A 585 25.31 33.50 -30.75
N THR A 586 25.00 34.80 -30.78
CA THR A 586 25.75 35.78 -29.99
C THR A 586 25.25 35.76 -28.55
N ASN A 587 26.19 35.58 -27.62
CA ASN A 587 26.01 35.61 -26.16
C ASN A 587 25.61 37.00 -25.60
N ASP A 588 25.07 37.91 -26.42
CA ASP A 588 24.73 39.27 -26.03
C ASP A 588 23.44 39.37 -25.17
N LEU A 589 22.85 38.24 -24.75
CA LEU A 589 21.78 38.18 -23.73
C LEU A 589 22.27 37.77 -22.33
N ILE A 590 23.58 37.51 -22.16
CA ILE A 590 24.14 37.07 -20.86
C ILE A 590 24.09 38.16 -19.77
N GLU A 591 23.93 39.45 -20.11
CA GLU A 591 23.80 40.50 -19.09
C GLU A 591 22.44 40.51 -18.35
N SER A 592 21.44 39.75 -18.81
CA SER A 592 20.14 39.65 -18.12
C SER A 592 19.63 38.23 -17.85
N ASP A 593 20.38 37.20 -18.27
CA ASP A 593 20.00 35.81 -18.03
C ASP A 593 21.23 34.94 -17.71
N PRO A 594 21.54 34.71 -16.42
CA PRO A 594 22.64 33.83 -16.01
C PRO A 594 22.37 32.35 -16.34
N ALA A 595 21.19 31.99 -16.84
CA ALA A 595 20.88 30.65 -17.37
C ALA A 595 21.16 30.52 -18.88
N GLY A 596 21.74 31.57 -19.49
CA GLY A 596 22.14 31.63 -20.90
C GLY A 596 23.23 30.61 -21.24
N ALA A 597 22.78 29.44 -21.66
CA ALA A 597 23.47 28.43 -22.42
C ALA A 597 24.79 27.91 -21.80
N LEU A 598 24.64 26.85 -20.99
CA LEU A 598 25.62 25.77 -20.97
C LEU A 598 25.59 25.10 -22.37
N ASP A 599 26.04 25.83 -23.41
CA ASP A 599 26.20 25.36 -24.80
C ASP A 599 27.46 24.50 -24.86
N VAL A 600 27.43 23.42 -24.09
CA VAL A 600 28.55 22.51 -24.01
C VAL A 600 28.27 21.39 -25.00
N GLN A 601 28.63 21.63 -26.26
CA GLN A 601 28.86 20.60 -27.26
C GLN A 601 30.01 19.70 -26.77
N LEU A 602 29.72 18.71 -25.92
CA LEU A 602 30.77 17.77 -25.51
C LEU A 602 31.03 16.68 -26.53
N GLY A 603 30.28 16.60 -27.63
CA GLY A 603 30.44 15.48 -28.57
C GLY A 603 30.25 14.14 -27.85
N LEU A 604 29.44 14.12 -26.78
CA LEU A 604 29.34 12.97 -25.89
C LEU A 604 28.19 12.09 -26.34
N PRO A 605 28.44 10.76 -26.39
CA PRO A 605 27.36 9.81 -26.63
C PRO A 605 26.24 10.03 -25.61
N GLU A 606 24.99 9.77 -26.02
CA GLU A 606 23.80 9.88 -25.17
C GLU A 606 24.04 9.28 -23.78
N ASP A 607 24.37 10.13 -22.82
CA ASP A 607 24.59 9.75 -21.43
C ASP A 607 23.36 10.17 -20.62
N ARG A 608 22.23 9.63 -21.06
CA ARG A 608 21.00 9.63 -20.29
C ARG A 608 21.08 8.41 -19.38
N LEU A 609 20.76 8.59 -18.09
CA LEU A 609 20.59 7.45 -17.22
C LEU A 609 19.43 6.62 -17.78
N ARG A 610 19.70 5.37 -18.13
CA ARG A 610 18.73 4.43 -18.67
C ARG A 610 18.55 3.24 -17.74
N ASP A 611 17.33 2.73 -17.65
CA ASP A 611 17.04 1.46 -16.97
C ASP A 611 17.63 0.25 -17.75
N HIS A 612 17.47 -0.99 -17.28
CA HIS A 612 17.96 -2.16 -18.04
C HIS A 612 17.22 -2.37 -19.37
N ASN A 613 16.04 -1.75 -19.56
CA ASN A 613 15.31 -1.78 -20.82
C ASN A 613 15.74 -0.66 -21.78
N GLY A 614 16.64 0.23 -21.36
CA GLY A 614 17.09 1.38 -22.15
C GLY A 614 16.18 2.61 -22.07
N ASN A 615 15.15 2.63 -21.23
CA ASN A 615 14.29 3.79 -21.06
C ASN A 615 15.00 4.86 -20.22
N GLY A 616 14.85 6.12 -20.61
CA GLY A 616 15.38 7.24 -19.86
C GLY A 616 14.78 7.35 -18.46
N MET A 617 15.61 7.70 -17.48
CA MET A 617 15.23 7.88 -16.08
C MET A 617 15.52 9.32 -15.68
N GLU A 618 14.60 9.92 -14.93
CA GLU A 618 14.77 11.26 -14.38
C GLU A 618 15.09 11.18 -12.88
N ILE A 619 16.13 11.90 -12.47
CA ILE A 619 16.48 12.08 -11.06
C ILE A 619 16.43 13.58 -10.76
N ILE A 620 15.61 13.95 -9.78
CA ILE A 620 15.48 15.34 -9.33
C ILE A 620 16.63 15.63 -8.36
N VAL A 621 17.31 16.77 -8.50
CA VAL A 621 18.37 17.18 -7.56
C VAL A 621 17.91 18.44 -6.82
N HIS A 622 17.56 18.30 -5.54
CA HIS A 622 17.42 19.43 -4.64
C HIS A 622 18.79 19.76 -4.04
N VAL A 623 19.04 21.04 -3.80
CA VAL A 623 20.27 21.51 -3.14
C VAL A 623 19.89 22.18 -1.84
N VAL A 624 20.34 21.61 -0.73
CA VAL A 624 20.23 22.18 0.62
C VAL A 624 21.54 22.89 0.89
N ASP A 625 21.45 24.22 0.88
CA ASP A 625 22.59 25.13 0.85
C ASP A 625 22.91 25.63 2.25
N ALA A 626 23.98 25.07 2.83
CA ALA A 626 24.55 25.48 4.11
C ALA A 626 25.57 26.62 3.98
N SER A 627 25.74 27.19 2.78
CA SER A 627 26.76 28.20 2.54
C SER A 627 26.51 29.47 3.35
N ILE A 628 27.62 30.08 3.75
CA ILE A 628 27.60 31.33 4.49
C ILE A 628 27.26 32.45 3.50
N ALA A 629 26.02 32.91 3.51
CA ALA A 629 25.63 34.10 2.80
C ALA A 629 26.18 35.36 3.51
N THR A 630 27.50 35.58 3.52
CA THR A 630 28.01 36.93 3.77
C THR A 630 27.66 37.79 2.55
N GLU A 631 27.19 39.03 2.77
CA GLU A 631 26.79 39.96 1.68
C GLU A 631 27.85 40.13 0.57
N GLU A 632 29.13 39.81 0.85
CA GLU A 632 30.26 40.00 -0.07
C GLU A 632 30.72 38.71 -0.78
N GLN A 633 30.40 37.51 -0.26
CA GLN A 633 30.69 36.21 -0.91
C GLN A 633 29.43 35.54 -1.51
N SER A 634 28.23 36.08 -1.27
CA SER A 634 26.95 35.43 -1.54
C SER A 634 26.41 35.50 -2.97
N GLU A 635 27.05 36.14 -3.95
CA GLU A 635 26.50 36.10 -5.32
C GLU A 635 27.03 34.90 -6.11
N ALA A 636 28.35 34.65 -6.15
CA ALA A 636 28.90 33.59 -6.99
C ALA A 636 28.56 32.18 -6.48
N THR A 637 28.74 31.92 -5.18
CA THR A 637 28.47 30.60 -4.57
C THR A 637 26.99 30.26 -4.54
N LEU A 638 26.17 31.21 -4.06
CA LEU A 638 24.72 31.06 -4.03
C LEU A 638 24.15 30.85 -5.43
N ASN A 639 24.76 31.45 -6.45
CA ASN A 639 24.36 31.24 -7.83
C ASN A 639 24.70 29.82 -8.32
N ASN A 640 25.83 29.23 -7.92
CA ASN A 640 26.17 27.86 -8.33
C ASN A 640 25.23 26.81 -7.72
N ASN A 641 25.00 26.83 -6.40
CA ASN A 641 24.08 25.90 -5.75
C ASN A 641 22.65 26.04 -6.29
N ARG A 642 22.22 27.28 -6.53
CA ARG A 642 20.96 27.57 -7.21
C ARG A 642 20.91 26.99 -8.63
N LEU A 643 21.98 27.15 -9.41
CA LEU A 643 22.04 26.62 -10.77
C LEU A 643 22.09 25.08 -10.76
N ILE A 644 22.78 24.44 -9.82
CA ILE A 644 22.77 22.98 -9.66
C ILE A 644 21.34 22.49 -9.45
N ALA A 645 20.59 23.09 -8.52
CA ALA A 645 19.20 22.73 -8.27
C ALA A 645 18.32 22.95 -9.52
N LEU A 646 18.47 24.12 -10.17
CA LEU A 646 17.73 24.46 -11.37
C LEU A 646 17.97 23.45 -12.52
N TYR A 647 19.22 23.11 -12.81
CA TYR A 647 19.57 22.13 -13.85
C TYR A 647 19.19 20.70 -13.46
N GLY A 648 19.18 20.38 -12.17
CA GLY A 648 18.66 19.13 -11.63
C GLY A 648 17.14 19.06 -11.55
N GLY A 649 16.43 20.12 -11.93
CA GLY A 649 14.96 20.19 -11.88
C GLY A 649 14.38 20.19 -10.46
N GLY A 650 15.18 20.51 -9.44
CA GLY A 650 14.77 20.57 -8.04
C GLY A 650 14.82 21.97 -7.47
N ASP A 651 14.64 22.05 -6.15
CA ASP A 651 14.61 23.29 -5.38
C ASP A 651 15.98 23.62 -4.79
N HIS A 652 16.28 24.91 -4.74
CA HIS A 652 17.41 25.47 -3.98
C HIS A 652 16.91 25.96 -2.63
N ILE A 653 17.31 25.26 -1.56
CA ILE A 653 16.85 25.49 -0.20
C ILE A 653 17.99 26.11 0.61
N VAL A 654 17.88 27.40 0.90
CA VAL A 654 18.80 28.09 1.81
C VAL A 654 18.35 27.84 3.25
N ILE A 655 19.23 27.27 4.06
CA ILE A 655 18.97 26.93 5.45
C ILE A 655 19.62 27.94 6.41
N ASP A 656 19.03 28.07 7.60
CA ASP A 656 19.61 28.84 8.69
C ASP A 656 20.15 27.86 9.74
N LEU A 657 21.47 27.81 9.89
CA LEU A 657 22.13 26.91 10.85
C LEU A 657 21.94 27.38 12.31
N ASP A 658 21.56 28.65 12.52
CA ASP A 658 21.21 29.18 13.85
C ASP A 658 19.75 28.86 14.24
N ASP A 659 18.93 28.35 13.30
CA ASP A 659 17.54 27.90 13.52
C ASP A 659 17.34 26.45 13.04
N PRO A 660 17.84 25.44 13.79
CA PRO A 660 17.68 24.02 13.42
C PRO A 660 16.21 23.59 13.20
N PRO A 661 15.21 24.09 13.96
CA PRO A 661 13.80 23.85 13.65
C PRO A 661 13.35 24.34 12.26
N ASP A 662 13.75 25.53 11.82
CA ASP A 662 13.45 26.03 10.46
C ASP A 662 14.17 25.19 9.39
N PHE A 663 15.44 24.85 9.62
CA PHE A 663 16.17 23.93 8.75
C PHE A 663 15.41 22.59 8.60
N LEU A 664 15.01 21.94 9.71
CA LEU A 664 14.24 20.70 9.66
C LEU A 664 12.93 20.86 8.89
N ALA A 665 12.20 21.96 9.10
CA ALA A 665 10.94 22.23 8.41
C ALA A 665 11.13 22.37 6.89
N LYS A 666 12.16 23.10 6.45
CA LYS A 666 12.51 23.25 5.03
C LYS A 666 12.96 21.92 4.39
N LEU A 667 13.75 21.13 5.12
CA LEU A 667 14.19 19.82 4.65
C LEU A 667 12.99 18.88 4.42
N LYS A 668 12.03 18.86 5.35
CA LYS A 668 10.78 18.10 5.18
C LYS A 668 9.93 18.59 4.02
N GLN A 669 9.84 19.91 3.81
CA GLN A 669 9.12 20.47 2.67
C GLN A 669 9.70 19.99 1.34
N THR A 670 11.01 19.80 1.27
CA THR A 670 11.73 19.33 0.08
C THR A 670 11.33 17.91 -0.34
N VAL A 671 10.83 17.11 0.59
CA VAL A 671 10.38 15.73 0.36
C VAL A 671 8.87 15.53 0.64
N ASP A 672 8.09 16.61 0.68
CA ASP A 672 6.62 16.50 0.80
C ASP A 672 6.00 16.21 -0.58
N PHE A 673 5.96 14.93 -0.93
CA PHE A 673 5.49 14.46 -2.24
C PHE A 673 3.96 14.35 -2.37
N LYS A 674 3.17 14.89 -1.43
CA LYS A 674 1.71 14.75 -1.43
C LYS A 674 1.02 15.19 -2.71
N GLN A 675 1.58 16.16 -3.44
CA GLN A 675 1.00 16.65 -4.69
C GLN A 675 1.07 15.64 -5.84
N VAL A 676 2.02 14.70 -5.81
CA VAL A 676 2.24 13.73 -6.90
C VAL A 676 1.29 12.53 -6.79
N LEU A 677 0.74 12.25 -5.60
CA LEU A 677 -0.02 11.03 -5.33
C LEU A 677 -1.44 11.02 -5.89
N THR A 678 -2.04 12.17 -6.20
CA THR A 678 -3.47 12.27 -6.56
C THR A 678 -3.85 11.67 -7.92
N GLU A 679 -2.89 11.38 -8.80
CA GLU A 679 -3.17 10.92 -10.18
C GLU A 679 -2.50 9.60 -10.55
N CYS A 680 -1.84 8.93 -9.59
CA CYS A 680 -1.02 7.75 -9.88
C CYS A 680 -1.80 6.43 -9.82
N ALA A 681 -2.15 5.82 -10.95
CA ALA A 681 -2.58 4.42 -10.98
C ALA A 681 -1.38 3.49 -11.22
N ALA A 682 -1.34 2.33 -10.55
CA ALA A 682 -0.36 1.29 -10.86
C ALA A 682 -0.49 0.87 -12.33
N THR A 683 0.64 0.72 -13.03
CA THR A 683 0.61 0.23 -14.42
C THR A 683 0.24 -1.25 -14.39
N PRO A 684 -0.90 -1.66 -14.99
CA PRO A 684 -1.31 -3.05 -14.98
C PRO A 684 -0.24 -3.90 -15.68
N VAL A 685 0.19 -4.98 -15.02
CA VAL A 685 1.09 -5.95 -15.65
C VAL A 685 0.26 -6.74 -16.68
N THR A 686 0.27 -6.28 -17.93
CA THR A 686 -0.36 -7.00 -19.03
C THR A 686 0.45 -8.27 -19.32
N GLY A 687 0.07 -9.39 -18.72
CA GLY A 687 0.81 -10.65 -18.85
C GLY A 687 0.48 -11.70 -17.79
N VAL A 688 -0.12 -11.31 -16.67
CA VAL A 688 -0.61 -12.23 -15.64
C VAL A 688 -1.83 -12.98 -16.18
N SER A 689 -1.61 -14.02 -16.99
CA SER A 689 -2.64 -15.04 -17.13
C SER A 689 -2.68 -15.77 -15.81
N LYS A 690 -3.75 -15.59 -15.04
CA LYS A 690 -4.10 -16.52 -13.98
C LYS A 690 -3.96 -17.93 -14.57
N ASP A 691 -3.01 -18.69 -14.06
CA ASP A 691 -3.07 -20.14 -14.15
C ASP A 691 -4.35 -20.53 -13.38
N GLU A 692 -5.49 -20.48 -14.07
CA GLU A 692 -6.53 -21.46 -13.85
C GLU A 692 -5.84 -22.80 -14.14
N SER A 693 -5.35 -23.44 -13.08
CA SER A 693 -5.00 -24.86 -13.11
C SER A 693 -6.27 -25.60 -13.49
N ASP A 694 -6.49 -25.75 -14.79
CA ASP A 694 -7.49 -26.62 -15.38
C ASP A 694 -7.00 -28.06 -15.13
N ASP A 695 -7.18 -28.52 -13.89
CA ASP A 695 -7.05 -29.91 -13.47
C ASP A 695 -8.16 -30.72 -14.16
N THR A 696 -8.00 -30.91 -15.46
CA THR A 696 -8.71 -31.95 -16.20
C THR A 696 -8.00 -33.27 -15.88
N GLU A 697 -8.46 -33.93 -14.81
CA GLU A 697 -8.16 -35.34 -14.57
C GLU A 697 -8.60 -36.16 -15.80
N GLU A 698 -7.62 -36.54 -16.63
CA GLU A 698 -7.78 -37.54 -17.66
C GLU A 698 -7.92 -38.91 -16.99
N SER A 699 -9.16 -39.26 -16.61
CA SER A 699 -9.51 -40.62 -16.17
C SER A 699 -9.30 -41.59 -17.33
N THR A 700 -8.16 -42.27 -17.33
CA THR A 700 -7.94 -43.44 -18.19
C THR A 700 -8.47 -44.69 -17.49
N ASP A 701 -9.65 -45.13 -17.92
CA ASP A 701 -10.19 -46.46 -17.60
C ASP A 701 -9.42 -47.54 -18.39
N GLU A 702 -8.85 -48.51 -17.67
CA GLU A 702 -8.50 -49.86 -18.15
C GLU A 702 -9.55 -50.90 -17.71
#